data_AF-A0AAX0H8V3-F1
#
_entry.id   AF-A0AAX0H8V3-F1
#
_cell.length_a   1.000
_cell.length_b   1.000
_cell.length_c   1.000
_cell.angle_alpha   90.00
_cell.angle_beta   90.00
_cell.angle_gamma   90.00
#
_symmetry.space_group_name_H-M   'P 1'
#
loop_
_entity.id
_entity.type
_entity.pdbx_description
1 polymer ?
#
loop_
_entity_poly.entity_id
_entity_poly.type
_entity_poly.pdbx_seq_one_letter_code
_entity_poly.pdbx_strand_id
1 'polypeptide(L)'
;ANAIVTANVATSMSLNINATKTAQSLTLNAAKLKDLVVTNKSVGGFTVKGDANSLDTLSNLNVTTDGGFKFDTIGGLAGVSTVTLSGTNDSSAVTLGTLGKEEATQGIALNASGLKAGLTVGNTSTKGSININLNAMSGDATLGTADSKTDNLTISANGVEGNFATGALTSAASTTVSLTNVKGTSTIASLTAATASLAIENTGNVTITSASTASAGDFSINANNASGLTTNAITAAKGAISINANGVSTITVGDLSAKSVTLNAGDASTSVKTGAISAESVNVDLSKVLGATTVGKITSDNIVYKASELSADTAGKIELSSKGTTQNFKADVTGSLGNDKIALTTTATTTSSVTLSGDLGVGNDTVEINKTAAVEALKSVNLSGLTNYASSETKLKAAVSDTLTFNGGSGTDNVEVSGTAITSLTITGDFGEGGTDKLTLGTSGTAITGADLAVTIDIKGVTNVDSTEINFTNGATDMSTNALTINGSNSNDQVTLKLLAATTKVKVDGDLGAGNDTFIFDKGNATVGNITDIDLIGLKGVEVGLNGGNANTAFNFGGYTGLTTFNATTGADNITLGDLTNTATIRLGSGDDKITTGALAANKTLTIDSGTGSDYINISASKVATAADAKEMVIISDAAANLKGDTIKFGSTIANAGSITATDQTFATDLKTTLKAALAAEVQNKLYLVNVTGNGNNDNGLYLIYSAVAADNDISTGDIIVKLSGVSTTDNLTFTANGSGELTIA
;
A
#
# COMPACT_ATOMS: atom_id res chain seq x y z
N ALA A 1 -71.17 -19.85 -33.59
CA ALA A 1 -71.64 -18.61 -34.23
C ALA A 1 -70.95 -17.45 -33.55
N ASN A 2 -70.30 -16.55 -34.31
CA ASN A 2 -69.74 -15.33 -33.73
C ASN A 2 -70.87 -14.31 -33.62
N ALA A 3 -71.21 -13.91 -32.39
CA ALA A 3 -72.09 -12.77 -32.20
C ALA A 3 -71.37 -11.49 -32.67
N ILE A 4 -72.12 -10.53 -33.22
CA ILE A 4 -71.62 -9.19 -33.57
C ILE A 4 -72.50 -8.17 -32.85
N VAL A 5 -71.88 -7.26 -32.10
CA VAL A 5 -72.56 -6.13 -31.44
C VAL A 5 -71.98 -4.84 -31.98
N THR A 6 -72.85 -4.01 -32.57
CA THR A 6 -72.50 -2.66 -33.03
C THR A 6 -73.24 -1.63 -32.19
N ALA A 7 -72.49 -0.84 -31.42
CA ALA A 7 -73.01 0.10 -30.43
C ALA A 7 -72.26 1.45 -30.50
N ASN A 8 -72.26 2.07 -31.68
CA ASN A 8 -71.43 3.24 -32.03
C ASN A 8 -71.63 4.50 -31.15
N VAL A 9 -72.72 4.57 -30.38
CA VAL A 9 -73.02 5.70 -29.49
C VAL A 9 -73.05 5.33 -28.01
N ALA A 10 -72.93 4.04 -27.67
CA ALA A 10 -72.96 3.60 -26.28
C ALA A 10 -71.69 4.07 -25.56
N THR A 11 -71.86 4.71 -24.41
CA THR A 11 -70.75 5.11 -23.52
C THR A 11 -70.48 4.07 -22.44
N SER A 12 -71.44 3.19 -22.17
CA SER A 12 -71.30 2.14 -21.15
C SER A 12 -71.96 0.85 -21.64
N MET A 13 -71.37 -0.31 -21.32
CA MET A 13 -71.87 -1.62 -21.74
C MET A 13 -71.58 -2.69 -20.67
N SER A 14 -72.51 -3.65 -20.53
CA SER A 14 -72.33 -4.84 -19.71
C SER A 14 -72.55 -6.11 -20.54
N LEU A 15 -71.60 -7.03 -20.49
CA LEU A 15 -71.63 -8.32 -21.16
C LEU A 15 -71.73 -9.44 -20.12
N ASN A 16 -72.81 -10.19 -20.16
CA ASN A 16 -73.02 -11.34 -19.28
C ASN A 16 -72.98 -12.63 -20.11
N ILE A 17 -71.92 -13.42 -19.92
CA ILE A 17 -71.73 -14.69 -20.64
C ILE A 17 -72.14 -15.83 -19.71
N ASN A 18 -73.10 -16.63 -20.17
CA ASN A 18 -73.64 -17.75 -19.41
C ASN A 18 -72.60 -18.87 -19.22
N ALA A 19 -72.83 -19.69 -18.21
CA ALA A 19 -71.99 -20.85 -17.93
C ALA A 19 -72.06 -21.87 -19.07
N THR A 20 -70.92 -22.14 -19.71
CA THR A 20 -70.76 -23.15 -20.76
C THR A 20 -69.39 -23.81 -20.65
N LYS A 21 -69.28 -25.05 -21.16
CA LYS A 21 -68.00 -25.77 -21.22
C LYS A 21 -67.13 -25.37 -22.43
N THR A 22 -67.67 -24.65 -23.40
CA THR A 22 -66.99 -24.24 -24.63
C THR A 22 -66.57 -22.78 -24.59
N ALA A 23 -65.48 -22.45 -25.29
CA ALA A 23 -65.06 -21.07 -25.46
C ALA A 23 -66.08 -20.25 -26.26
N GLN A 24 -66.36 -19.03 -25.78
CA GLN A 24 -67.31 -18.11 -26.40
C GLN A 24 -66.57 -16.93 -27.05
N SER A 25 -67.16 -16.30 -28.07
CA SER A 25 -66.60 -15.07 -28.63
C SER A 25 -67.65 -14.10 -29.17
N LEU A 26 -67.30 -12.82 -29.18
CA LEU A 26 -68.11 -11.70 -29.64
C LEU A 26 -67.23 -10.72 -30.43
N THR A 27 -67.68 -10.26 -31.59
CA THR A 27 -67.13 -9.06 -32.23
C THR A 27 -67.86 -7.82 -31.71
N LEU A 28 -67.12 -6.87 -31.15
CA LEU A 28 -67.65 -5.64 -30.54
C LEU A 28 -67.16 -4.40 -31.30
N ASN A 29 -68.09 -3.65 -31.87
CA ASN A 29 -67.83 -2.36 -32.51
C ASN A 29 -68.47 -1.24 -31.70
N ALA A 30 -67.70 -0.54 -30.86
CA ALA A 30 -68.22 0.44 -29.90
C ALA A 30 -67.28 1.65 -29.69
N ALA A 31 -67.10 2.46 -30.74
CA ALA A 31 -66.08 3.53 -30.79
C ALA A 31 -66.17 4.63 -29.70
N LYS A 32 -67.32 4.78 -29.01
CA LYS A 32 -67.53 5.78 -27.94
C LYS A 32 -67.60 5.17 -26.53
N LEU A 33 -67.34 3.87 -26.41
CA LEU A 33 -67.47 3.14 -25.15
C LEU A 33 -66.41 3.62 -24.16
N LYS A 34 -66.85 4.10 -22.99
CA LYS A 34 -65.99 4.50 -21.88
C LYS A 34 -65.95 3.46 -20.78
N ASP A 35 -67.06 2.75 -20.55
CA ASP A 35 -67.17 1.74 -19.48
C ASP A 35 -67.58 0.38 -20.06
N LEU A 36 -66.78 -0.65 -19.81
CA LEU A 36 -67.09 -2.03 -20.18
C LEU A 36 -67.03 -2.92 -18.95
N VAL A 37 -68.15 -3.58 -18.65
CA VAL A 37 -68.25 -4.61 -17.61
C VAL A 37 -68.46 -5.97 -18.29
N VAL A 38 -67.64 -6.96 -17.94
CA VAL A 38 -67.74 -8.33 -18.45
C VAL A 38 -67.86 -9.29 -17.28
N THR A 39 -68.97 -10.04 -17.22
CA THR A 39 -69.13 -11.18 -16.32
C THR A 39 -69.13 -12.45 -17.16
N ASN A 40 -68.00 -13.15 -17.19
CA ASN A 40 -67.83 -14.39 -17.93
C ASN A 40 -67.97 -15.61 -17.01
N LYS A 41 -69.09 -16.34 -17.09
CA LYS A 41 -69.25 -17.63 -16.40
C LYS A 41 -68.83 -18.84 -17.24
N SER A 42 -68.39 -18.63 -18.49
CA SER A 42 -67.90 -19.72 -19.32
C SER A 42 -66.51 -20.14 -18.88
N VAL A 43 -66.39 -21.35 -18.33
CA VAL A 43 -65.12 -21.98 -17.94
C VAL A 43 -64.24 -22.27 -19.16
N GLY A 44 -64.84 -22.44 -20.35
CA GLY A 44 -64.10 -22.58 -21.61
C GLY A 44 -63.48 -21.27 -22.12
N GLY A 45 -63.83 -20.14 -21.50
CA GLY A 45 -63.29 -18.81 -21.82
C GLY A 45 -64.19 -17.93 -22.69
N PHE A 46 -63.81 -16.67 -22.82
CA PHE A 46 -64.48 -15.63 -23.59
C PHE A 46 -63.47 -14.72 -24.29
N THR A 47 -63.68 -14.50 -25.59
CA THR A 47 -62.84 -13.63 -26.43
C THR A 47 -63.66 -12.49 -27.03
N VAL A 48 -63.22 -11.25 -26.82
CA VAL A 48 -63.76 -10.07 -27.51
C VAL A 48 -62.87 -9.75 -28.71
N LYS A 49 -63.50 -9.63 -29.88
CA LYS A 49 -62.86 -9.28 -31.17
C LYS A 49 -63.30 -7.89 -31.60
N GLY A 50 -62.50 -7.23 -32.43
CA GLY A 50 -62.80 -5.93 -33.01
C GLY A 50 -61.62 -5.39 -33.79
N ASP A 51 -61.81 -4.24 -34.45
CA ASP A 51 -60.69 -3.56 -35.10
C ASP A 51 -59.66 -3.09 -34.07
N ALA A 52 -58.40 -2.94 -34.47
CA ALA A 52 -57.26 -2.68 -33.59
C ALA A 52 -57.47 -1.54 -32.56
N ASN A 53 -58.20 -0.49 -32.98
CA ASN A 53 -58.42 0.76 -32.23
C ASN A 53 -59.89 0.93 -31.80
N SER A 54 -60.71 -0.13 -31.90
CA SER A 54 -62.16 -0.05 -31.68
C SER A 54 -62.55 0.32 -30.24
N LEU A 55 -61.62 0.22 -29.30
CA LEU A 55 -61.79 0.53 -27.87
C LEU A 55 -60.82 1.61 -27.34
N ASP A 56 -60.26 2.45 -28.21
CA ASP A 56 -59.33 3.52 -27.80
C ASP A 56 -59.95 4.54 -26.83
N THR A 57 -61.28 4.66 -26.79
CA THR A 57 -61.99 5.56 -25.88
C THR A 57 -62.37 4.92 -24.54
N LEU A 58 -62.12 3.62 -24.36
CA LEU A 58 -62.43 2.87 -23.15
C LEU A 58 -61.59 3.39 -21.99
N SER A 59 -62.24 3.87 -20.94
CA SER A 59 -61.58 4.38 -19.74
C SER A 59 -61.62 3.37 -18.59
N ASN A 60 -62.72 2.63 -18.44
CA ASN A 60 -62.94 1.70 -17.35
C ASN A 60 -63.26 0.30 -17.90
N LEU A 61 -62.45 -0.69 -17.53
CA LEU A 61 -62.67 -2.09 -17.83
C LEU A 61 -62.83 -2.88 -16.53
N ASN A 62 -63.97 -3.53 -16.35
CA ASN A 62 -64.22 -4.43 -15.22
C ASN A 62 -64.53 -5.84 -15.72
N VAL A 63 -63.72 -6.83 -15.34
CA VAL A 63 -63.88 -8.23 -15.76
C VAL A 63 -63.94 -9.13 -14.54
N THR A 64 -64.98 -9.97 -14.48
CA THR A 64 -65.08 -11.11 -13.57
C THR A 64 -65.20 -12.36 -14.42
N THR A 65 -64.31 -13.34 -14.28
CA THR A 65 -64.24 -14.49 -15.19
C THR A 65 -64.02 -15.83 -14.48
N ASP A 66 -64.78 -16.85 -14.90
CA ASP A 66 -64.59 -18.26 -14.51
C ASP A 66 -63.66 -19.02 -15.46
N GLY A 67 -63.44 -18.52 -16.68
CA GLY A 67 -62.50 -19.07 -17.67
C GLY A 67 -61.49 -18.04 -18.14
N GLY A 68 -60.78 -18.32 -19.23
CA GLY A 68 -59.88 -17.35 -19.86
C GLY A 68 -60.63 -16.17 -20.49
N PHE A 69 -60.23 -14.93 -20.21
CA PHE A 69 -60.72 -13.72 -20.88
C PHE A 69 -59.60 -13.08 -21.70
N LYS A 70 -59.88 -12.69 -22.94
CA LYS A 70 -58.93 -11.91 -23.75
C LYS A 70 -59.60 -11.01 -24.77
N PHE A 71 -58.84 -10.00 -25.20
CA PHE A 71 -59.06 -9.35 -26.49
C PHE A 71 -58.26 -10.06 -27.57
N ASP A 72 -58.90 -10.29 -28.72
CA ASP A 72 -58.29 -10.83 -29.93
C ASP A 72 -58.45 -9.76 -31.01
N THR A 73 -57.46 -9.56 -31.88
CA THR A 73 -57.37 -8.48 -32.90
C THR A 73 -57.34 -7.03 -32.41
N ILE A 74 -57.82 -6.71 -31.21
CA ILE A 74 -57.68 -5.39 -30.57
C ILE A 74 -56.27 -5.30 -29.96
N GLY A 75 -55.44 -4.40 -30.47
CA GLY A 75 -54.00 -4.33 -30.13
C GLY A 75 -53.70 -3.76 -28.75
N GLY A 76 -54.60 -2.96 -28.19
CA GLY A 76 -54.44 -2.34 -26.88
C GLY A 76 -55.64 -1.48 -26.48
N LEU A 77 -55.58 -0.91 -25.29
CA LEU A 77 -56.60 -0.06 -24.68
C LEU A 77 -56.02 1.33 -24.43
N ALA A 78 -55.89 2.13 -25.50
CA ALA A 78 -55.15 3.39 -25.48
C ALA A 78 -55.70 4.46 -24.51
N GLY A 79 -57.01 4.44 -24.23
CA GLY A 79 -57.68 5.42 -23.36
C GLY A 79 -57.93 4.96 -21.93
N VAL A 80 -57.42 3.79 -21.53
CA VAL A 80 -57.77 3.20 -20.24
C VAL A 80 -57.19 4.01 -19.08
N SER A 81 -57.96 4.13 -18.01
CA SER A 81 -57.54 4.71 -16.73
C SER A 81 -57.67 3.71 -15.59
N THR A 82 -58.70 2.85 -15.62
CA THR A 82 -58.93 1.83 -14.59
C THR A 82 -59.24 0.48 -15.22
N VAL A 83 -58.54 -0.56 -14.78
CA VAL A 83 -58.78 -1.95 -15.14
C VAL A 83 -58.94 -2.74 -13.86
N THR A 84 -60.10 -3.39 -13.67
CA THR A 84 -60.38 -4.27 -12.53
C THR A 84 -60.65 -5.68 -13.03
N LEU A 85 -59.86 -6.64 -12.57
CA LEU A 85 -59.91 -8.04 -13.00
C LEU A 85 -60.12 -8.94 -11.79
N SER A 86 -61.02 -9.91 -11.91
CA SER A 86 -61.31 -10.86 -10.85
C SER A 86 -61.68 -12.24 -11.39
N GLY A 87 -61.38 -13.28 -10.60
CA GLY A 87 -61.79 -14.65 -10.86
C GLY A 87 -61.73 -15.48 -9.58
N THR A 88 -62.45 -16.58 -9.53
CA THR A 88 -62.40 -17.53 -8.39
C THR A 88 -62.28 -18.99 -8.83
N ASN A 89 -62.54 -19.26 -10.11
CA ASN A 89 -62.46 -20.60 -10.70
C ASN A 89 -61.02 -20.94 -11.06
N ASP A 90 -60.65 -22.21 -10.99
CA ASP A 90 -59.28 -22.66 -11.30
C ASP A 90 -58.87 -22.38 -12.76
N SER A 91 -59.85 -22.18 -13.67
CA SER A 91 -59.63 -21.80 -15.07
C SER A 91 -59.62 -20.29 -15.33
N SER A 92 -59.78 -19.45 -14.30
CA SER A 92 -59.87 -18.00 -14.48
C SER A 92 -58.51 -17.41 -14.86
N ALA A 93 -58.39 -16.92 -16.09
CA ALA A 93 -57.20 -16.25 -16.60
C ALA A 93 -57.58 -14.98 -17.36
N VAL A 94 -56.67 -14.02 -17.43
CA VAL A 94 -56.85 -12.80 -18.23
C VAL A 94 -55.61 -12.53 -19.07
N THR A 95 -55.80 -12.24 -20.36
CA THR A 95 -54.76 -11.75 -21.27
C THR A 95 -55.19 -10.43 -21.90
N LEU A 96 -54.43 -9.37 -21.63
CA LEU A 96 -54.62 -8.03 -22.20
C LEU A 96 -53.42 -7.63 -23.06
N GLY A 97 -53.67 -6.84 -24.10
CA GLY A 97 -52.63 -6.17 -24.88
C GLY A 97 -52.03 -4.97 -24.13
N THR A 98 -51.59 -3.96 -24.88
CA THR A 98 -51.04 -2.72 -24.30
C THR A 98 -52.12 -1.94 -23.56
N LEU A 99 -51.78 -1.37 -22.40
CA LEU A 99 -52.63 -0.44 -21.64
C LEU A 99 -52.09 0.98 -21.78
N GLY A 100 -52.96 1.90 -22.19
CA GLY A 100 -52.60 3.29 -22.42
C GLY A 100 -51.76 3.51 -23.69
N LYS A 101 -51.20 4.71 -23.77
CA LYS A 101 -50.26 5.15 -24.81
C LYS A 101 -49.38 6.27 -24.27
N GLU A 102 -48.22 6.42 -24.87
CA GLU A 102 -47.17 7.33 -24.43
C GLU A 102 -47.60 8.80 -24.26
N GLU A 103 -48.56 9.25 -25.07
CA GLU A 103 -49.01 10.65 -25.07
C GLU A 103 -50.15 10.92 -24.07
N ALA A 104 -50.76 9.87 -23.50
CA ALA A 104 -51.89 9.98 -22.58
C ALA A 104 -51.46 10.70 -21.28
N THR A 105 -52.33 11.56 -20.74
CA THR A 105 -52.06 12.28 -19.48
C THR A 105 -52.75 11.66 -18.28
N GLN A 106 -53.71 10.77 -18.48
CA GLN A 106 -54.37 10.06 -17.38
C GLN A 106 -53.42 9.08 -16.69
N GLY A 107 -53.62 8.86 -15.40
CA GLY A 107 -53.02 7.70 -14.72
C GLY A 107 -53.69 6.39 -15.15
N ILE A 108 -53.01 5.27 -14.91
CA ILE A 108 -53.51 3.91 -15.15
C ILE A 108 -53.47 3.14 -13.83
N ALA A 109 -54.61 2.62 -13.39
CA ALA A 109 -54.76 1.73 -12.25
C ALA A 109 -55.19 0.34 -12.74
N LEU A 110 -54.36 -0.68 -12.53
CA LEU A 110 -54.68 -2.08 -12.80
C LEU A 110 -54.83 -2.82 -11.46
N ASN A 111 -56.03 -3.32 -11.17
CA ASN A 111 -56.32 -4.11 -9.98
C ASN A 111 -56.72 -5.52 -10.41
N ALA A 112 -55.94 -6.53 -10.08
CA ALA A 112 -56.25 -7.92 -10.38
C ALA A 112 -56.30 -8.76 -9.10
N SER A 113 -57.31 -9.64 -8.99
CA SER A 113 -57.46 -10.50 -7.82
C SER A 113 -58.02 -11.88 -8.12
N GLY A 114 -57.58 -12.91 -7.38
CA GLY A 114 -58.19 -14.25 -7.44
C GLY A 114 -57.98 -15.04 -8.73
N LEU A 115 -57.24 -14.50 -9.71
CA LEU A 115 -57.00 -15.17 -10.99
C LEU A 115 -56.10 -16.41 -10.79
N LYS A 116 -56.71 -17.60 -10.82
CA LYS A 116 -56.02 -18.86 -10.53
C LYS A 116 -55.25 -19.48 -11.70
N ALA A 117 -55.66 -19.22 -12.94
CA ALA A 117 -54.93 -19.67 -14.12
C ALA A 117 -53.96 -18.61 -14.68
N GLY A 118 -53.95 -17.40 -14.11
CA GLY A 118 -52.92 -16.39 -14.34
C GLY A 118 -53.38 -15.08 -15.00
N LEU A 119 -52.43 -14.16 -15.15
CA LEU A 119 -52.59 -12.85 -15.77
C LEU A 119 -51.44 -12.61 -16.75
N THR A 120 -51.76 -12.10 -17.93
CA THR A 120 -50.79 -11.55 -18.87
C THR A 120 -51.27 -10.18 -19.32
N VAL A 121 -50.42 -9.17 -19.18
CA VAL A 121 -50.66 -7.81 -19.68
C VAL A 121 -49.47 -7.42 -20.55
N GLY A 122 -49.74 -6.80 -21.70
CA GLY A 122 -48.71 -6.19 -22.52
C GLY A 122 -48.05 -4.97 -21.87
N ASN A 123 -47.54 -4.06 -22.68
CA ASN A 123 -46.90 -2.85 -22.16
C ASN A 123 -47.94 -1.91 -21.52
N THR A 124 -47.54 -1.16 -20.51
CA THR A 124 -48.35 -0.10 -19.90
C THR A 124 -47.62 1.22 -20.03
N SER A 125 -48.19 2.21 -20.72
CA SER A 125 -47.52 3.52 -20.88
C SER A 125 -48.49 4.68 -20.80
N THR A 126 -48.04 5.74 -20.14
CA THR A 126 -48.73 7.02 -20.03
C THR A 126 -47.76 8.09 -19.51
N LYS A 127 -48.13 9.37 -19.58
CA LYS A 127 -47.46 10.42 -18.81
C LYS A 127 -47.81 10.34 -17.33
N GLY A 128 -49.08 10.04 -17.02
CA GLY A 128 -49.57 9.98 -15.65
C GLY A 128 -49.00 8.83 -14.82
N SER A 129 -49.43 8.74 -13.57
CA SER A 129 -49.00 7.66 -12.67
C SER A 129 -49.53 6.29 -13.10
N ILE A 130 -48.71 5.25 -12.95
CA ILE A 130 -49.10 3.85 -13.16
C ILE A 130 -49.15 3.16 -11.79
N ASN A 131 -50.28 2.55 -11.44
CA ASN A 131 -50.47 1.78 -10.21
C ASN A 131 -50.99 0.39 -10.56
N ILE A 132 -50.23 -0.66 -10.24
CA ILE A 132 -50.60 -2.05 -10.51
C ILE A 132 -50.68 -2.80 -9.19
N ASN A 133 -51.85 -3.34 -8.87
CA ASN A 133 -52.12 -4.09 -7.65
C ASN A 133 -52.58 -5.50 -8.00
N LEU A 134 -51.78 -6.51 -7.65
CA LEU A 134 -52.07 -7.93 -7.85
C LEU A 134 -52.27 -8.60 -6.51
N ASN A 135 -53.40 -9.26 -6.28
CA ASN A 135 -53.75 -9.82 -4.98
C ASN A 135 -54.27 -11.27 -5.08
N ALA A 136 -53.75 -12.16 -4.23
CA ALA A 136 -54.28 -13.52 -4.04
C ALA A 136 -54.47 -14.29 -5.36
N MET A 137 -53.42 -14.35 -6.18
CA MET A 137 -53.43 -15.07 -7.46
C MET A 137 -52.72 -16.40 -7.31
N SER A 138 -53.32 -17.51 -7.77
CA SER A 138 -52.62 -18.81 -7.77
C SER A 138 -51.78 -19.06 -9.03
N GLY A 139 -52.14 -18.42 -10.15
CA GLY A 139 -51.41 -18.55 -11.41
C GLY A 139 -50.31 -17.51 -11.58
N ASP A 140 -49.56 -17.62 -12.69
CA ASP A 140 -48.50 -16.68 -13.04
C ASP A 140 -49.06 -15.27 -13.33
N ALA A 141 -48.28 -14.25 -13.01
CA ALA A 141 -48.56 -12.86 -13.33
C ALA A 141 -47.42 -12.27 -14.17
N THR A 142 -47.68 -12.05 -15.46
CA THR A 142 -46.71 -11.48 -16.41
C THR A 142 -47.18 -10.10 -16.87
N LEU A 143 -46.33 -9.10 -16.69
CA LEU A 143 -46.53 -7.73 -17.15
C LEU A 143 -45.46 -7.38 -18.20
N GLY A 144 -45.83 -6.63 -19.23
CA GLY A 144 -44.87 -6.08 -20.19
C GLY A 144 -43.99 -4.98 -19.58
N THR A 145 -43.47 -4.09 -20.41
CA THR A 145 -42.80 -2.89 -19.90
C THR A 145 -43.82 -1.93 -19.28
N ALA A 146 -43.40 -1.17 -18.27
CA ALA A 146 -44.22 -0.10 -17.69
C ALA A 146 -43.44 1.22 -17.75
N ASP A 147 -44.05 2.27 -18.32
CA ASP A 147 -43.40 3.57 -18.54
C ASP A 147 -44.32 4.73 -18.14
N SER A 148 -44.05 5.34 -16.98
CA SER A 148 -44.71 6.56 -16.49
C SER A 148 -43.84 7.79 -16.77
N LYS A 149 -44.12 8.49 -17.87
CA LYS A 149 -43.19 9.49 -18.42
C LYS A 149 -43.01 10.76 -17.59
N THR A 150 -43.95 11.10 -16.71
CA THR A 150 -43.81 12.31 -15.85
C THR A 150 -43.98 12.03 -14.37
N ASP A 151 -44.63 10.92 -13.99
CA ASP A 151 -45.04 10.67 -12.62
C ASP A 151 -44.41 9.38 -12.04
N ASN A 152 -45.14 8.71 -11.16
CA ASN A 152 -44.71 7.54 -10.41
C ASN A 152 -45.22 6.24 -11.05
N LEU A 153 -44.44 5.18 -10.89
CA LEU A 153 -44.80 3.81 -11.20
C LEU A 153 -44.77 2.99 -9.89
N THR A 154 -45.91 2.44 -9.51
CA THR A 154 -46.04 1.56 -8.34
C THR A 154 -46.59 0.21 -8.76
N ILE A 155 -45.91 -0.87 -8.35
CA ILE A 155 -46.38 -2.25 -8.51
C ILE A 155 -46.41 -2.92 -7.13
N SER A 156 -47.55 -3.46 -6.75
CA SER A 156 -47.74 -4.24 -5.52
C SER A 156 -48.27 -5.62 -5.89
N ALA A 157 -47.44 -6.65 -5.71
CA ALA A 157 -47.83 -8.05 -5.86
C ALA A 157 -47.91 -8.71 -4.48
N ASN A 158 -49.11 -9.10 -4.06
CA ASN A 158 -49.39 -9.67 -2.76
C ASN A 158 -50.09 -11.03 -2.87
N GLY A 159 -49.44 -12.10 -2.39
CA GLY A 159 -50.01 -13.44 -2.41
C GLY A 159 -50.15 -14.01 -3.82
N VAL A 160 -49.14 -13.82 -4.67
CA VAL A 160 -49.04 -14.49 -5.98
C VAL A 160 -48.34 -15.83 -5.76
N GLU A 161 -49.02 -16.95 -5.96
CA GLU A 161 -48.45 -18.28 -5.75
C GLU A 161 -47.60 -18.75 -6.94
N GLY A 162 -47.98 -18.34 -8.16
CA GLY A 162 -47.20 -18.56 -9.37
C GLY A 162 -45.98 -17.63 -9.49
N ASN A 163 -45.37 -17.62 -10.68
CA ASN A 163 -44.28 -16.71 -10.98
C ASN A 163 -44.79 -15.29 -11.23
N PHE A 164 -44.02 -14.29 -10.82
CA PHE A 164 -44.23 -12.89 -11.13
C PHE A 164 -43.15 -12.41 -12.10
N ALA A 165 -43.54 -11.78 -13.21
CA ALA A 165 -42.58 -11.29 -14.20
C ALA A 165 -42.98 -9.90 -14.72
N THR A 166 -42.01 -9.01 -14.89
CA THR A 166 -42.20 -7.72 -15.56
C THR A 166 -41.13 -7.44 -16.59
N GLY A 167 -41.48 -6.65 -17.61
CA GLY A 167 -40.50 -5.96 -18.44
C GLY A 167 -39.76 -4.85 -17.67
N ALA A 168 -39.12 -3.95 -18.42
CA ALA A 168 -38.45 -2.78 -17.85
C ALA A 168 -39.47 -1.83 -17.22
N LEU A 169 -39.13 -1.33 -16.01
CA LEU A 169 -39.96 -0.44 -15.23
C LEU A 169 -39.31 0.95 -15.21
N THR A 170 -39.92 1.89 -15.92
CA THR A 170 -39.40 3.25 -16.10
C THR A 170 -40.40 4.27 -15.56
N SER A 171 -39.91 5.26 -14.83
CA SER A 171 -40.68 6.44 -14.48
C SER A 171 -39.81 7.69 -14.42
N ALA A 172 -40.39 8.88 -14.52
CA ALA A 172 -39.62 10.12 -14.31
C ALA A 172 -39.38 10.43 -12.84
N ALA A 173 -40.35 10.12 -11.95
CA ALA A 173 -40.28 10.48 -10.53
C ALA A 173 -39.82 9.31 -9.64
N SER A 174 -40.69 8.31 -9.44
CA SER A 174 -40.35 7.15 -8.60
C SER A 174 -40.87 5.84 -9.15
N THR A 175 -40.04 4.80 -9.10
CA THR A 175 -40.43 3.42 -9.40
C THR A 175 -40.37 2.60 -8.11
N THR A 176 -41.52 2.14 -7.63
CA THR A 176 -41.65 1.35 -6.41
C THR A 176 -42.26 0.00 -6.73
N VAL A 177 -41.58 -1.08 -6.33
CA VAL A 177 -42.10 -2.45 -6.45
C VAL A 177 -42.16 -3.07 -5.06
N SER A 178 -43.31 -3.63 -4.70
CA SER A 178 -43.51 -4.41 -3.47
C SER A 178 -43.93 -5.84 -3.82
N LEU A 179 -43.17 -6.81 -3.36
CA LEU A 179 -43.41 -8.24 -3.49
C LEU A 179 -43.63 -8.81 -2.10
N THR A 180 -44.86 -9.22 -1.81
CA THR A 180 -45.24 -9.76 -0.50
C THR A 180 -45.89 -11.12 -0.69
N ASN A 181 -45.37 -12.15 -0.01
CA ASN A 181 -45.89 -13.53 -0.10
C ASN A 181 -45.96 -14.07 -1.54
N VAL A 182 -45.00 -13.71 -2.40
CA VAL A 182 -44.92 -14.23 -3.78
C VAL A 182 -44.16 -15.56 -3.76
N LYS A 183 -44.83 -16.71 -3.93
CA LYS A 183 -44.20 -18.03 -3.74
C LYS A 183 -43.30 -18.43 -4.91
N GLY A 184 -43.73 -18.16 -6.14
CA GLY A 184 -42.96 -18.44 -7.34
C GLY A 184 -41.76 -17.51 -7.50
N THR A 185 -41.04 -17.65 -8.61
CA THR A 185 -39.91 -16.75 -8.91
C THR A 185 -40.43 -15.38 -9.34
N SER A 186 -39.73 -14.33 -8.94
CA SER A 186 -39.99 -12.96 -9.34
C SER A 186 -38.88 -12.46 -10.25
N THR A 187 -39.21 -12.11 -11.50
CA THR A 187 -38.26 -11.58 -12.49
C THR A 187 -38.65 -10.17 -12.89
N ILE A 188 -37.77 -9.21 -12.65
CA ILE A 188 -37.94 -7.82 -13.06
C ILE A 188 -36.83 -7.49 -14.06
N ALA A 189 -37.14 -6.90 -15.20
CA ALA A 189 -36.08 -6.58 -16.15
C ALA A 189 -35.13 -5.51 -15.61
N SER A 190 -35.67 -4.36 -15.18
CA SER A 190 -34.91 -3.25 -14.57
C SER A 190 -35.84 -2.29 -13.83
N LEU A 191 -35.28 -1.49 -12.92
CA LEU A 191 -35.93 -0.33 -12.30
C LEU A 191 -35.15 0.93 -12.68
N THR A 192 -35.81 1.87 -13.36
CA THR A 192 -35.21 3.14 -13.81
C THR A 192 -36.11 4.30 -13.42
N ALA A 193 -35.60 5.25 -12.63
CA ALA A 193 -36.35 6.44 -12.20
C ALA A 193 -35.45 7.56 -11.66
N ALA A 194 -36.02 8.67 -11.18
CA ALA A 194 -35.29 9.60 -10.32
C ALA A 194 -34.97 8.96 -8.96
N THR A 195 -35.91 8.19 -8.39
CA THR A 195 -35.74 7.34 -7.20
C THR A 195 -36.33 5.95 -7.45
N ALA A 196 -35.69 4.90 -6.97
CA ALA A 196 -36.16 3.53 -7.19
C ALA A 196 -36.12 2.70 -5.90
N SER A 197 -37.17 1.90 -5.69
CA SER A 197 -37.24 1.02 -4.52
C SER A 197 -37.86 -0.34 -4.83
N LEU A 198 -37.32 -1.38 -4.19
CA LEU A 198 -37.83 -2.73 -4.22
C LEU A 198 -37.96 -3.25 -2.78
N ALA A 199 -39.19 -3.55 -2.37
CA ALA A 199 -39.49 -4.20 -1.10
C ALA A 199 -39.89 -5.65 -1.36
N ILE A 200 -39.26 -6.59 -0.63
CA ILE A 200 -39.47 -8.03 -0.76
C ILE A 200 -39.75 -8.59 0.64
N GLU A 201 -40.84 -9.33 0.79
CA GLU A 201 -41.23 -10.00 2.02
C GLU A 201 -41.77 -11.40 1.72
N ASN A 202 -41.18 -12.43 2.36
CA ASN A 202 -41.60 -13.83 2.26
C ASN A 202 -41.82 -14.30 0.80
N THR A 203 -40.84 -14.03 -0.04
CA THR A 203 -40.94 -14.26 -1.49
C THR A 203 -39.97 -15.36 -1.93
N GLY A 204 -40.24 -16.02 -3.05
CA GLY A 204 -39.30 -16.90 -3.74
C GLY A 204 -38.04 -16.17 -4.23
N ASN A 205 -37.36 -16.74 -5.23
CA ASN A 205 -36.18 -16.09 -5.79
C ASN A 205 -36.57 -14.81 -6.52
N VAL A 206 -35.90 -13.70 -6.22
CA VAL A 206 -36.08 -12.41 -6.89
C VAL A 206 -34.86 -12.10 -7.75
N THR A 207 -35.08 -11.81 -9.03
CA THR A 207 -34.02 -11.49 -9.99
C THR A 207 -34.32 -10.19 -10.73
N ILE A 208 -33.36 -9.26 -10.70
CA ILE A 208 -33.30 -8.10 -11.60
C ILE A 208 -32.30 -8.41 -12.71
N THR A 209 -32.78 -8.64 -13.93
CA THR A 209 -31.94 -9.22 -15.01
C THR A 209 -31.03 -8.21 -15.70
N SER A 210 -31.37 -6.93 -15.67
CA SER A 210 -30.65 -5.85 -16.37
C SER A 210 -30.29 -4.71 -15.42
N ALA A 211 -29.33 -3.87 -15.83
CA ALA A 211 -28.86 -2.76 -15.02
C ALA A 211 -30.01 -1.81 -14.64
N SER A 212 -29.99 -1.35 -13.39
CA SER A 212 -31.03 -0.47 -12.82
C SER A 212 -30.44 0.85 -12.37
N THR A 213 -31.22 1.93 -12.46
CA THR A 213 -30.71 3.29 -12.28
C THR A 213 -31.65 4.20 -11.48
N ALA A 214 -31.10 4.91 -10.50
CA ALA A 214 -31.71 6.09 -9.88
C ALA A 214 -30.91 7.33 -10.34
N SER A 215 -31.55 8.18 -11.14
CA SER A 215 -30.86 9.28 -11.84
C SER A 215 -30.63 10.53 -10.96
N ALA A 216 -31.39 10.69 -9.88
CA ALA A 216 -31.35 11.91 -9.06
C ALA A 216 -31.31 11.66 -7.54
N GLY A 217 -31.95 10.61 -7.05
CA GLY A 217 -31.98 10.24 -5.64
C GLY A 217 -31.52 8.80 -5.42
N ASP A 218 -32.13 8.16 -4.42
CA ASP A 218 -31.65 6.89 -3.89
C ASP A 218 -32.21 5.68 -4.64
N PHE A 219 -31.46 4.58 -4.56
CA PHE A 219 -31.88 3.25 -4.97
C PHE A 219 -31.89 2.33 -3.73
N SER A 220 -33.04 1.81 -3.35
CA SER A 220 -33.16 0.97 -2.14
C SER A 220 -33.74 -0.41 -2.43
N ILE A 221 -33.13 -1.45 -1.87
CA ILE A 221 -33.70 -2.80 -1.81
C ILE A 221 -33.84 -3.19 -0.34
N ASN A 222 -35.06 -3.53 0.08
CA ASN A 222 -35.32 -4.12 1.39
C ASN A 222 -35.87 -5.53 1.17
N ALA A 223 -35.04 -6.54 1.41
CA ALA A 223 -35.38 -7.94 1.21
C ALA A 223 -35.42 -8.69 2.53
N ASN A 224 -36.60 -9.20 2.90
CA ASN A 224 -36.82 -9.96 4.12
C ASN A 224 -37.37 -11.34 3.78
N ASN A 225 -36.68 -12.39 4.23
CA ASN A 225 -37.08 -13.78 4.03
C ASN A 225 -37.31 -14.16 2.56
N ALA A 226 -36.48 -13.65 1.65
CA ALA A 226 -36.50 -14.08 0.25
C ALA A 226 -35.71 -15.37 0.06
N SER A 227 -36.16 -16.29 -0.80
CA SER A 227 -35.37 -17.48 -1.12
C SER A 227 -34.02 -17.12 -1.76
N GLY A 228 -33.93 -16.00 -2.46
CA GLY A 228 -32.67 -15.46 -2.98
C GLY A 228 -32.86 -14.10 -3.63
N LEU A 229 -31.80 -13.31 -3.69
CA LEU A 229 -31.77 -12.00 -4.34
C LEU A 229 -30.64 -11.98 -5.37
N THR A 230 -30.99 -11.77 -6.64
CA THR A 230 -30.03 -11.54 -7.71
C THR A 230 -30.28 -10.22 -8.38
N THR A 231 -29.26 -9.37 -8.52
CA THR A 231 -29.36 -8.12 -9.29
C THR A 231 -28.21 -8.01 -10.27
N ASN A 232 -28.47 -7.36 -11.40
CA ASN A 232 -27.41 -6.79 -12.23
C ASN A 232 -26.82 -5.53 -11.54
N ALA A 233 -26.02 -4.75 -12.27
CA ALA A 233 -25.46 -3.50 -11.79
C ALA A 233 -26.54 -2.50 -11.37
N ILE A 234 -26.27 -1.76 -10.29
CA ILE A 234 -27.15 -0.72 -9.75
C ILE A 234 -26.36 0.58 -9.70
N THR A 235 -26.91 1.65 -10.25
CA THR A 235 -26.32 2.99 -10.20
C THR A 235 -27.29 4.00 -9.60
N ALA A 236 -26.88 4.69 -8.54
CA ALA A 236 -27.58 5.87 -8.01
C ALA A 236 -26.72 7.11 -8.29
N ALA A 237 -26.93 7.75 -9.44
CA ALA A 237 -25.99 8.73 -10.01
C ALA A 237 -25.69 9.93 -9.09
N LYS A 238 -26.62 10.29 -8.21
CA LYS A 238 -26.51 11.42 -7.28
C LYS A 238 -26.88 11.07 -5.83
N GLY A 239 -27.51 9.92 -5.61
CA GLY A 239 -28.00 9.48 -4.30
C GLY A 239 -27.20 8.33 -3.71
N ALA A 240 -27.80 7.65 -2.75
CA ALA A 240 -27.27 6.47 -2.10
C ALA A 240 -27.85 5.18 -2.70
N ILE A 241 -27.09 4.09 -2.57
CA ILE A 241 -27.61 2.73 -2.70
C ILE A 241 -27.73 2.14 -1.29
N SER A 242 -28.90 1.60 -0.94
CA SER A 242 -29.11 0.87 0.31
C SER A 242 -29.73 -0.49 0.02
N ILE A 243 -28.99 -1.57 0.32
CA ILE A 243 -29.47 -2.94 0.19
C ILE A 243 -29.48 -3.54 1.59
N ASN A 244 -30.67 -3.84 2.10
CA ASN A 244 -30.88 -4.49 3.38
C ASN A 244 -31.52 -5.86 3.12
N ALA A 245 -30.77 -6.94 3.30
CA ALA A 245 -31.16 -8.29 2.93
C ALA A 245 -31.13 -9.22 4.16
N ASN A 246 -32.21 -9.23 4.95
CA ASN A 246 -32.32 -10.01 6.17
C ASN A 246 -33.00 -11.37 5.89
N GLY A 247 -32.41 -12.46 6.36
CA GLY A 247 -32.97 -13.80 6.17
C GLY A 247 -33.06 -14.23 4.70
N VAL A 248 -32.24 -13.66 3.83
CA VAL A 248 -32.15 -14.05 2.41
C VAL A 248 -31.12 -15.17 2.29
N SER A 249 -31.44 -16.28 1.59
CA SER A 249 -30.49 -17.39 1.57
C SER A 249 -29.21 -17.07 0.79
N THR A 250 -29.37 -16.66 -0.47
CA THR A 250 -28.30 -16.40 -1.43
C THR A 250 -28.44 -14.98 -1.97
N ILE A 251 -27.36 -14.20 -1.92
CA ILE A 251 -27.34 -12.83 -2.44
C ILE A 251 -26.27 -12.73 -3.52
N THR A 252 -26.65 -12.25 -4.70
CA THR A 252 -25.74 -11.92 -5.80
C THR A 252 -26.11 -10.55 -6.34
N VAL A 253 -25.31 -9.55 -6.04
CA VAL A 253 -25.49 -8.18 -6.53
C VAL A 253 -24.36 -7.83 -7.50
N GLY A 254 -24.71 -7.16 -8.60
CA GLY A 254 -23.72 -6.67 -9.57
C GLY A 254 -22.89 -5.52 -9.02
N ASP A 255 -22.27 -4.76 -9.93
CA ASP A 255 -21.52 -3.55 -9.55
C ASP A 255 -22.44 -2.48 -8.94
N LEU A 256 -21.96 -1.79 -7.92
CA LEU A 256 -22.67 -0.74 -7.21
C LEU A 256 -21.93 0.59 -7.35
N SER A 257 -22.60 1.62 -7.89
CA SER A 257 -22.02 2.95 -8.10
C SER A 257 -22.94 4.05 -7.59
N ALA A 258 -22.50 4.84 -6.63
CA ALA A 258 -23.33 5.86 -5.98
C ALA A 258 -22.51 6.96 -5.30
N LYS A 259 -23.20 7.91 -4.66
CA LYS A 259 -22.55 8.81 -3.69
C LYS A 259 -22.16 8.05 -2.42
N SER A 260 -23.06 7.21 -1.91
CA SER A 260 -22.78 6.29 -0.79
C SER A 260 -23.43 4.94 -1.04
N VAL A 261 -22.82 3.86 -0.53
CA VAL A 261 -23.34 2.50 -0.65
C VAL A 261 -23.42 1.87 0.73
N THR A 262 -24.58 1.30 1.07
CA THR A 262 -24.76 0.42 2.23
C THR A 262 -25.26 -0.93 1.74
N LEU A 263 -24.50 -2.00 2.03
CA LEU A 263 -24.88 -3.39 1.81
C LEU A 263 -24.93 -4.09 3.17
N ASN A 264 -26.13 -4.26 3.71
CA ASN A 264 -26.37 -5.08 4.89
C ASN A 264 -26.89 -6.45 4.43
N ALA A 265 -26.00 -7.43 4.41
CA ALA A 265 -26.25 -8.80 3.99
C ALA A 265 -25.77 -9.81 5.03
N GLY A 266 -25.57 -9.36 6.28
CA GLY A 266 -25.01 -10.16 7.36
C GLY A 266 -25.81 -11.43 7.63
N ASP A 267 -27.13 -11.40 7.56
CA ASP A 267 -27.96 -12.56 7.92
C ASP A 267 -28.17 -13.57 6.77
N ALA A 268 -27.31 -13.57 5.74
CA ALA A 268 -27.42 -14.50 4.63
C ALA A 268 -26.98 -15.92 5.02
N SER A 269 -27.77 -16.93 4.64
CA SER A 269 -27.55 -18.30 5.12
C SER A 269 -26.67 -19.19 4.23
N THR A 270 -26.42 -18.84 2.97
CA THR A 270 -25.62 -19.67 2.05
C THR A 270 -24.40 -18.95 1.45
N SER A 271 -24.57 -17.74 0.92
CA SER A 271 -23.48 -16.99 0.30
C SER A 271 -23.88 -15.56 -0.05
N VAL A 272 -22.87 -14.69 -0.09
CA VAL A 272 -22.99 -13.31 -0.57
C VAL A 272 -21.92 -13.03 -1.62
N LYS A 273 -22.34 -12.59 -2.80
CA LYS A 273 -21.46 -12.13 -3.86
C LYS A 273 -21.84 -10.72 -4.28
N THR A 274 -20.87 -9.82 -4.31
CA THR A 274 -21.06 -8.47 -4.84
C THR A 274 -19.99 -8.14 -5.88
N GLY A 275 -20.39 -7.42 -6.93
CA GLY A 275 -19.47 -6.80 -7.88
C GLY A 275 -18.62 -5.71 -7.24
N ALA A 276 -17.95 -4.92 -8.08
CA ALA A 276 -17.16 -3.77 -7.62
C ALA A 276 -18.08 -2.70 -6.99
N ILE A 277 -17.57 -2.00 -5.98
CA ILE A 277 -18.30 -0.92 -5.29
C ILE A 277 -17.53 0.38 -5.45
N SER A 278 -18.17 1.42 -5.97
CA SER A 278 -17.58 2.76 -6.13
C SER A 278 -18.47 3.83 -5.52
N ALA A 279 -18.00 4.48 -4.44
CA ALA A 279 -18.74 5.53 -3.74
C ALA A 279 -17.83 6.45 -2.92
N GLU A 280 -18.31 7.62 -2.50
CA GLU A 280 -17.57 8.48 -1.56
C GLU A 280 -17.46 7.83 -0.17
N SER A 281 -18.49 7.09 0.24
CA SER A 281 -18.48 6.26 1.45
C SER A 281 -19.17 4.91 1.22
N VAL A 282 -18.59 3.85 1.78
CA VAL A 282 -19.06 2.47 1.64
C VAL A 282 -19.20 1.84 3.02
N ASN A 283 -20.35 1.19 3.27
CA ASN A 283 -20.60 0.35 4.43
C ASN A 283 -21.06 -1.03 3.96
N VAL A 284 -20.29 -2.07 4.27
CA VAL A 284 -20.58 -3.46 3.92
C VAL A 284 -20.60 -4.26 5.21
N ASP A 285 -21.73 -4.88 5.53
CA ASP A 285 -21.89 -5.75 6.68
C ASP A 285 -22.25 -7.17 6.23
N LEU A 286 -21.27 -8.08 6.36
CA LEU A 286 -21.38 -9.51 6.10
C LEU A 286 -21.13 -10.32 7.39
N SER A 287 -21.17 -9.68 8.57
CA SER A 287 -20.65 -10.21 9.83
C SER A 287 -21.22 -11.58 10.24
N LYS A 288 -22.43 -11.92 9.82
CA LYS A 288 -23.13 -13.15 10.23
C LYS A 288 -23.38 -14.13 9.08
N VAL A 289 -22.70 -13.95 7.94
CA VAL A 289 -22.95 -14.80 6.77
C VAL A 289 -22.41 -16.21 7.06
N LEU A 290 -23.25 -17.23 6.90
CA LEU A 290 -22.85 -18.61 7.25
C LEU A 290 -21.99 -19.31 6.20
N GLY A 291 -21.95 -18.80 4.97
CA GLY A 291 -21.21 -19.42 3.87
C GLY A 291 -20.37 -18.43 3.08
N ALA A 292 -19.97 -18.84 1.87
CA ALA A 292 -18.97 -18.11 1.10
C ALA A 292 -19.33 -16.65 0.84
N THR A 293 -18.41 -15.75 1.17
CA THR A 293 -18.44 -14.34 0.78
C THR A 293 -17.49 -14.08 -0.38
N THR A 294 -17.83 -13.11 -1.22
CA THR A 294 -16.90 -12.51 -2.18
C THR A 294 -17.35 -11.09 -2.47
N VAL A 295 -16.46 -10.13 -2.26
CA VAL A 295 -16.71 -8.72 -2.57
C VAL A 295 -15.71 -8.25 -3.61
N GLY A 296 -16.21 -7.69 -4.71
CA GLY A 296 -15.38 -7.00 -5.69
C GLY A 296 -14.66 -5.80 -5.06
N LYS A 297 -13.69 -5.26 -5.80
CA LYS A 297 -12.91 -4.09 -5.38
C LYS A 297 -13.78 -2.94 -4.89
N ILE A 298 -13.43 -2.39 -3.73
CA ILE A 298 -14.09 -1.22 -3.13
C ILE A 298 -13.24 0.03 -3.41
N THR A 299 -13.80 0.98 -4.16
CA THR A 299 -13.18 2.30 -4.43
C THR A 299 -13.92 3.38 -3.65
N SER A 300 -13.31 3.88 -2.58
CA SER A 300 -13.91 4.87 -1.67
C SER A 300 -12.85 5.56 -0.82
N ASP A 301 -13.20 6.69 -0.19
CA ASP A 301 -12.31 7.35 0.78
C ASP A 301 -12.67 7.01 2.23
N ASN A 302 -13.90 6.52 2.47
CA ASN A 302 -14.36 6.13 3.81
C ASN A 302 -15.10 4.79 3.75
N ILE A 303 -14.47 3.74 4.29
CA ILE A 303 -14.94 2.36 4.21
C ILE A 303 -15.21 1.81 5.61
N VAL A 304 -16.36 1.16 5.77
CA VAL A 304 -16.60 0.18 6.84
C VAL A 304 -16.86 -1.14 6.15
N TYR A 305 -16.03 -2.13 6.42
CA TYR A 305 -16.15 -3.47 5.85
C TYR A 305 -16.12 -4.49 6.97
N LYS A 306 -17.19 -5.27 7.10
CA LYS A 306 -17.23 -6.39 8.02
C LYS A 306 -17.33 -7.70 7.25
N ALA A 307 -16.25 -8.46 7.21
CA ALA A 307 -16.28 -9.83 6.71
C ALA A 307 -17.10 -10.74 7.65
N SER A 308 -17.34 -11.97 7.23
CA SER A 308 -18.06 -12.94 8.06
C SER A 308 -17.21 -13.44 9.22
N GLU A 309 -17.72 -13.27 10.44
CA GLU A 309 -17.15 -13.85 11.66
C GLU A 309 -17.46 -15.36 11.79
N LEU A 310 -18.23 -15.93 10.86
CA LEU A 310 -18.74 -17.30 10.93
C LEU A 310 -18.19 -18.21 9.81
N SER A 311 -17.59 -17.64 8.78
CA SER A 311 -17.05 -18.38 7.62
C SER A 311 -15.84 -17.67 7.02
N ALA A 312 -14.89 -18.43 6.48
CA ALA A 312 -13.77 -17.87 5.75
C ALA A 312 -14.21 -17.17 4.46
N ASP A 313 -13.58 -16.04 4.14
CA ASP A 313 -13.73 -15.44 2.82
C ASP A 313 -13.17 -16.35 1.73
N THR A 314 -13.87 -16.45 0.60
CA THR A 314 -13.44 -17.37 -0.48
C THR A 314 -12.26 -16.81 -1.25
N ALA A 315 -12.19 -15.49 -1.39
CA ALA A 315 -11.07 -14.83 -2.06
C ALA A 315 -9.88 -14.64 -1.12
N GLY A 316 -10.12 -14.54 0.20
CA GLY A 316 -9.11 -14.21 1.21
C GLY A 316 -8.49 -12.84 0.95
N LYS A 317 -9.17 -11.96 0.21
CA LYS A 317 -8.63 -10.70 -0.29
C LYS A 317 -9.69 -9.61 -0.28
N ILE A 318 -9.42 -8.58 0.52
CA ILE A 318 -10.20 -7.36 0.64
C ILE A 318 -9.48 -6.28 -0.16
N GLU A 319 -9.90 -6.06 -1.41
CA GLU A 319 -9.26 -5.12 -2.32
C GLU A 319 -9.86 -3.72 -2.18
N LEU A 320 -9.05 -2.77 -1.72
CA LEU A 320 -9.44 -1.39 -1.43
C LEU A 320 -8.70 -0.41 -2.34
N SER A 321 -9.34 0.70 -2.69
CA SER A 321 -8.65 1.83 -3.32
C SER A 321 -9.26 3.15 -2.91
N SER A 322 -8.40 4.16 -2.71
CA SER A 322 -8.90 5.52 -2.49
C SER A 322 -9.59 6.03 -3.76
N LYS A 323 -10.68 6.75 -3.58
CA LYS A 323 -11.33 7.49 -4.67
C LYS A 323 -10.59 8.78 -4.97
N GLY A 324 -9.88 9.31 -3.98
CA GLY A 324 -9.06 10.51 -4.08
C GLY A 324 -9.88 11.80 -4.07
N THR A 325 -11.11 11.76 -3.55
CA THR A 325 -11.99 12.93 -3.36
C THR A 325 -11.64 13.74 -2.10
N THR A 326 -10.93 13.12 -1.16
CA THR A 326 -10.41 13.71 0.06
C THR A 326 -8.91 13.41 0.19
N GLN A 327 -8.23 14.12 1.11
CA GLN A 327 -6.82 13.88 1.38
C GLN A 327 -6.57 12.69 2.31
N ASN A 328 -7.60 12.25 3.06
CA ASN A 328 -7.46 11.26 4.12
C ASN A 328 -8.33 10.05 3.80
N PHE A 329 -7.68 8.94 3.45
CA PHE A 329 -8.36 7.66 3.30
C PHE A 329 -8.55 7.01 4.67
N LYS A 330 -9.76 6.52 4.96
CA LYS A 330 -10.07 5.77 6.17
C LYS A 330 -10.79 4.46 5.83
N ALA A 331 -10.34 3.37 6.43
CA ALA A 331 -11.09 2.12 6.43
C ALA A 331 -11.11 1.48 7.83
N ASP A 332 -12.29 1.03 8.25
CA ASP A 332 -12.52 0.17 9.40
C ASP A 332 -12.90 -1.22 8.89
N VAL A 333 -12.04 -2.21 9.12
CA VAL A 333 -12.10 -3.52 8.48
C VAL A 333 -12.12 -4.60 9.55
N THR A 334 -13.15 -5.45 9.54
CA THR A 334 -13.14 -6.72 10.27
C THR A 334 -12.88 -7.88 9.31
N GLY A 335 -11.95 -8.75 9.69
CA GLY A 335 -11.60 -9.96 8.95
C GLY A 335 -12.55 -11.11 9.23
N SER A 336 -12.29 -12.23 8.56
CA SER A 336 -13.08 -13.45 8.61
C SER A 336 -12.45 -14.50 9.53
N LEU A 337 -12.93 -15.74 9.48
CA LEU A 337 -12.24 -16.88 10.12
C LEU A 337 -11.11 -17.48 9.26
N GLY A 338 -10.89 -16.94 8.05
CA GLY A 338 -9.90 -17.40 7.09
C GLY A 338 -8.62 -16.55 7.13
N ASN A 339 -7.74 -16.76 6.14
CA ASN A 339 -6.64 -15.83 5.92
C ASN A 339 -7.14 -14.68 5.05
N ASP A 340 -7.10 -13.47 5.58
CA ASP A 340 -7.52 -12.24 4.93
C ASP A 340 -6.32 -11.40 4.49
N LYS A 341 -6.50 -10.73 3.36
CA LYS A 341 -5.49 -9.83 2.81
C LYS A 341 -6.11 -8.50 2.46
N ILE A 342 -5.77 -7.44 3.19
CA ILE A 342 -6.07 -6.07 2.77
C ILE A 342 -5.06 -5.67 1.69
N ALA A 343 -5.54 -5.36 0.50
CA ALA A 343 -4.72 -4.78 -0.56
C ALA A 343 -5.22 -3.38 -0.89
N LEU A 344 -4.51 -2.35 -0.44
CA LEU A 344 -4.84 -0.94 -0.63
C LEU A 344 -3.97 -0.29 -1.71
N THR A 345 -4.62 0.33 -2.69
CA THR A 345 -3.99 1.25 -3.65
C THR A 345 -4.50 2.67 -3.46
N THR A 346 -3.59 3.61 -3.25
CA THR A 346 -3.93 5.04 -3.11
C THR A 346 -3.80 5.80 -4.43
N THR A 347 -4.53 6.89 -4.58
CA THR A 347 -4.49 7.79 -5.74
C THR A 347 -3.23 8.65 -5.69
N ALA A 348 -2.51 8.73 -6.80
CA ALA A 348 -1.17 9.33 -6.86
C ALA A 348 -1.08 10.82 -6.45
N THR A 349 -2.19 11.57 -6.56
CA THR A 349 -2.18 13.04 -6.52
C THR A 349 -2.91 13.68 -5.34
N THR A 350 -3.73 12.94 -4.59
CA THR A 350 -4.63 13.53 -3.59
C THR A 350 -4.55 12.87 -2.22
N THR A 351 -4.41 11.56 -2.13
CA THR A 351 -4.40 10.83 -0.86
C THR A 351 -3.09 11.06 -0.11
N SER A 352 -3.11 11.91 0.91
CA SER A 352 -1.94 12.26 1.72
C SER A 352 -1.81 11.44 2.99
N SER A 353 -2.91 10.88 3.49
CA SER A 353 -2.90 9.98 4.64
C SER A 353 -3.79 8.76 4.46
N VAL A 354 -3.39 7.66 5.10
CA VAL A 354 -4.14 6.42 5.21
C VAL A 354 -4.31 6.09 6.70
N THR A 355 -5.53 5.77 7.11
CA THR A 355 -5.82 5.15 8.40
C THR A 355 -6.58 3.84 8.18
N LEU A 356 -5.99 2.74 8.61
CA LEU A 356 -6.66 1.44 8.68
C LEU A 356 -6.86 1.08 10.16
N SER A 357 -8.06 0.62 10.49
CA SER A 357 -8.42 0.16 11.83
C SER A 357 -9.31 -1.08 11.76
N GLY A 358 -9.56 -1.69 12.90
CA GLY A 358 -10.45 -2.84 13.05
C GLY A 358 -9.70 -4.07 13.54
N ASP A 359 -10.27 -5.25 13.30
CA ASP A 359 -9.78 -6.53 13.81
C ASP A 359 -9.87 -7.59 12.71
N LEU A 360 -8.74 -8.11 12.24
CA LEU A 360 -8.72 -9.13 11.19
C LEU A 360 -9.04 -10.54 11.70
N GLY A 361 -9.25 -10.73 13.00
CA GLY A 361 -9.77 -11.96 13.56
C GLY A 361 -8.73 -13.06 13.68
N VAL A 362 -9.09 -14.27 13.25
CA VAL A 362 -8.22 -15.44 13.34
C VAL A 362 -7.73 -15.83 11.96
N GLY A 363 -6.41 -15.88 11.77
CA GLY A 363 -5.84 -16.15 10.47
C GLY A 363 -4.36 -15.79 10.42
N ASN A 364 -3.75 -16.04 9.26
CA ASN A 364 -2.46 -15.46 8.92
C ASN A 364 -2.69 -14.28 7.98
N ASP A 365 -3.26 -13.21 8.55
CA ASP A 365 -3.77 -12.08 7.80
C ASP A 365 -2.66 -11.11 7.40
N THR A 366 -2.81 -10.43 6.27
CA THR A 366 -1.76 -9.55 5.74
C THR A 366 -2.30 -8.22 5.22
N VAL A 367 -1.47 -7.18 5.27
CA VAL A 367 -1.80 -5.84 4.79
C VAL A 367 -0.77 -5.39 3.76
N GLU A 368 -1.23 -4.91 2.61
CA GLU A 368 -0.36 -4.34 1.58
C GLU A 368 -0.86 -2.94 1.21
N ILE A 369 0.01 -1.94 1.37
CA ILE A 369 -0.29 -0.54 1.01
C ILE A 369 0.69 -0.10 -0.06
N ASN A 370 0.17 0.17 -1.26
CA ASN A 370 0.96 0.62 -2.42
C ASN A 370 2.15 -0.31 -2.78
N LYS A 371 2.05 -1.62 -2.49
CA LYS A 371 3.13 -2.59 -2.69
C LYS A 371 3.77 -2.55 -4.09
N THR A 372 2.99 -2.32 -5.13
CA THR A 372 3.50 -2.29 -6.51
C THR A 372 4.27 -1.00 -6.83
N ALA A 373 3.87 0.15 -6.29
CA ALA A 373 4.48 1.44 -6.58
C ALA A 373 4.18 2.45 -5.48
N ALA A 374 5.23 3.04 -4.92
CA ALA A 374 5.11 4.14 -3.98
C ALA A 374 4.46 5.38 -4.63
N VAL A 375 3.72 6.14 -3.82
CA VAL A 375 2.96 7.33 -4.26
C VAL A 375 3.54 8.58 -3.60
N GLU A 376 3.76 9.64 -4.39
CA GLU A 376 4.34 10.90 -3.90
C GLU A 376 3.43 11.63 -2.91
N ALA A 377 2.11 11.60 -3.12
CA ALA A 377 1.18 12.32 -2.25
C ALA A 377 1.11 11.73 -0.83
N LEU A 378 1.30 10.41 -0.66
CA LEU A 378 1.10 9.71 0.61
C LEU A 378 2.26 9.98 1.57
N LYS A 379 1.97 10.70 2.66
CA LYS A 379 2.96 11.10 3.69
C LYS A 379 2.78 10.39 5.01
N SER A 380 1.56 9.94 5.33
CA SER A 380 1.24 9.30 6.61
C SER A 380 0.45 8.02 6.43
N VAL A 381 0.86 6.96 7.12
CA VAL A 381 0.12 5.70 7.24
C VAL A 381 -0.04 5.39 8.72
N ASN A 382 -1.26 5.06 9.12
CA ASN A 382 -1.59 4.73 10.49
C ASN A 382 -2.38 3.42 10.56
N LEU A 383 -1.76 2.39 11.14
CA LEU A 383 -2.28 1.05 11.41
C LEU A 383 -2.46 0.78 12.91
N SER A 384 -2.19 1.76 13.78
CA SER A 384 -2.25 1.58 15.25
C SER A 384 -3.61 1.16 15.80
N GLY A 385 -4.68 1.35 15.01
CA GLY A 385 -6.03 0.87 15.35
C GLY A 385 -6.39 -0.48 14.73
N LEU A 386 -5.47 -1.15 14.04
CA LEU A 386 -5.68 -2.42 13.36
C LEU A 386 -4.99 -3.55 14.14
N THR A 387 -5.75 -4.59 14.46
CA THR A 387 -5.26 -5.74 15.23
C THR A 387 -5.39 -7.05 14.47
N ASN A 388 -4.67 -8.07 14.95
CA ASN A 388 -4.71 -9.47 14.51
C ASN A 388 -4.34 -9.68 13.03
N TYR A 389 -3.32 -8.97 12.54
CA TYR A 389 -2.66 -9.31 11.28
C TYR A 389 -1.24 -9.81 11.53
N ALA A 390 -0.75 -10.69 10.66
CA ALA A 390 0.58 -11.28 10.76
C ALA A 390 1.66 -10.30 10.26
N SER A 391 1.44 -9.67 9.10
CA SER A 391 2.39 -8.69 8.57
C SER A 391 1.77 -7.59 7.72
N SER A 392 2.45 -6.44 7.64
CA SER A 392 2.17 -5.38 6.69
C SER A 392 3.39 -5.04 5.82
N GLU A 393 3.12 -4.70 4.56
CA GLU A 393 4.10 -4.12 3.65
C GLU A 393 3.59 -2.78 3.11
N THR A 394 4.34 -1.72 3.37
CA THR A 394 4.00 -0.35 2.98
C THR A 394 5.11 0.28 2.15
N LYS A 395 4.76 0.87 0.99
CA LYS A 395 5.70 1.68 0.19
C LYS A 395 5.37 3.17 0.23
N LEU A 396 6.36 3.99 0.59
CA LEU A 396 6.29 5.45 0.60
C LEU A 396 7.32 6.07 -0.35
N LYS A 397 7.04 7.30 -0.80
CA LYS A 397 7.96 8.05 -1.67
C LYS A 397 8.26 9.43 -1.08
N ALA A 398 9.53 9.64 -0.75
CA ALA A 398 10.08 10.89 -0.31
C ALA A 398 10.30 11.84 -1.51
N ALA A 399 9.85 13.07 -1.35
CA ALA A 399 10.13 14.24 -2.16
C ALA A 399 11.25 15.10 -1.52
N VAL A 400 11.48 16.28 -2.09
CA VAL A 400 12.47 17.23 -1.57
C VAL A 400 12.01 17.75 -0.21
N SER A 401 12.77 17.43 0.85
CA SER A 401 12.51 17.89 2.22
C SER A 401 11.19 17.41 2.82
N ASP A 402 10.95 16.10 2.76
CA ASP A 402 9.75 15.48 3.30
C ASP A 402 9.85 15.09 4.77
N THR A 403 8.68 15.05 5.41
CA THR A 403 8.45 14.30 6.65
C THR A 403 7.43 13.20 6.37
N LEU A 404 7.81 11.96 6.66
CA LEU A 404 6.96 10.78 6.55
C LEU A 404 6.63 10.26 7.94
N THR A 405 5.41 9.74 8.12
CA THR A 405 4.98 9.14 9.39
C THR A 405 4.39 7.76 9.14
N PHE A 406 4.87 6.78 9.89
CA PHE A 406 4.29 5.44 9.91
C PHE A 406 4.01 5.03 11.35
N ASN A 407 2.75 4.70 11.63
CA ASN A 407 2.38 4.05 12.88
C ASN A 407 1.90 2.64 12.56
N GLY A 408 2.62 1.65 13.07
CA GLY A 408 2.31 0.23 12.96
C GLY A 408 1.18 -0.20 13.89
N GLY A 409 0.80 -1.47 13.78
CA GLY A 409 -0.30 -2.10 14.51
C GLY A 409 0.18 -3.30 15.33
N SER A 410 -0.58 -4.40 15.32
CA SER A 410 -0.22 -5.60 16.11
C SER A 410 0.67 -6.61 15.38
N GLY A 411 0.89 -6.44 14.07
CA GLY A 411 1.62 -7.39 13.22
C GLY A 411 3.04 -6.93 12.92
N THR A 412 3.80 -7.76 12.20
CA THR A 412 5.14 -7.37 11.72
C THR A 412 5.03 -6.35 10.60
N ASP A 413 5.54 -5.14 10.81
CA ASP A 413 5.41 -4.02 9.91
C ASP A 413 6.71 -3.74 9.14
N ASN A 414 6.60 -3.77 7.81
CA ASN A 414 7.71 -3.51 6.91
C ASN A 414 7.42 -2.28 6.05
N VAL A 415 8.24 -1.24 6.21
CA VAL A 415 8.12 0.02 5.46
C VAL A 415 9.31 0.21 4.54
N GLU A 416 9.05 0.41 3.25
CA GLU A 416 10.05 0.76 2.25
C GLU A 416 9.83 2.21 1.80
N VAL A 417 10.86 3.03 1.93
CA VAL A 417 10.88 4.41 1.47
C VAL A 417 11.78 4.52 0.24
N SER A 418 11.25 5.09 -0.82
CA SER A 418 12.00 5.46 -2.03
C SER A 418 12.13 6.98 -2.13
N GLY A 419 13.10 7.49 -2.87
CA GLY A 419 13.26 8.93 -3.06
C GLY A 419 14.42 9.28 -3.97
N THR A 420 14.35 10.44 -4.62
CA THR A 420 15.41 10.94 -5.49
C THR A 420 15.63 12.42 -5.28
N ALA A 421 16.89 12.86 -5.34
CA ALA A 421 17.30 14.25 -5.15
C ALA A 421 16.78 14.87 -3.84
N ILE A 422 16.79 14.09 -2.74
CA ILE A 422 16.34 14.57 -1.44
C ILE A 422 17.38 15.53 -0.83
N THR A 423 16.90 16.59 -0.17
CA THR A 423 17.71 17.53 0.64
C THR A 423 17.53 17.26 2.13
N SER A 424 16.35 16.83 2.54
CA SER A 424 16.14 16.25 3.86
C SER A 424 15.04 15.19 3.80
N LEU A 425 15.10 14.22 4.70
CA LEU A 425 14.08 13.21 4.93
C LEU A 425 13.98 12.96 6.42
N THR A 426 12.83 13.27 6.99
CA THR A 426 12.50 12.91 8.37
C THR A 426 11.46 11.79 8.37
N ILE A 427 11.70 10.74 9.13
CA ILE A 427 10.73 9.65 9.35
C ILE A 427 10.46 9.58 10.84
N THR A 428 9.18 9.45 11.18
CA THR A 428 8.69 9.40 12.56
C THR A 428 7.60 8.35 12.70
N GLY A 429 7.33 7.97 13.95
CA GLY A 429 6.18 7.15 14.31
C GLY A 429 6.57 5.90 15.07
N ASP A 430 5.56 5.15 15.44
CA ASP A 430 5.67 4.00 16.32
C ASP A 430 5.27 2.73 15.56
N PHE A 431 6.21 1.80 15.35
CA PHE A 431 5.96 0.57 14.61
C PHE A 431 5.10 -0.46 15.39
N GLY A 432 4.74 -0.16 16.65
CA GLY A 432 3.80 -0.97 17.43
C GLY A 432 4.49 -2.02 18.32
N GLU A 433 3.76 -3.04 18.73
CA GLU A 433 4.29 -4.12 19.60
C GLU A 433 4.45 -5.45 18.84
N GLY A 434 4.45 -5.43 17.51
CA GLY A 434 4.25 -6.60 16.66
C GLY A 434 5.52 -7.17 16.00
N GLY A 435 5.94 -8.38 16.38
CA GLY A 435 6.84 -9.20 15.55
C GLY A 435 8.25 -8.62 15.33
N THR A 436 8.75 -8.62 14.08
CA THR A 436 10.10 -8.14 13.72
C THR A 436 10.03 -6.97 12.72
N ASP A 437 9.80 -5.78 13.24
CA ASP A 437 9.54 -4.55 12.49
C ASP A 437 10.78 -4.04 11.76
N LYS A 438 10.58 -3.56 10.52
CA LYS A 438 11.70 -3.09 9.69
C LYS A 438 11.37 -1.83 8.90
N LEU A 439 12.27 -0.85 9.01
CA LEU A 439 12.29 0.34 8.15
C LEU A 439 13.44 0.25 7.13
N THR A 440 13.11 0.33 5.84
CA THR A 440 14.09 0.29 4.74
C THR A 440 14.03 1.59 3.94
N LEU A 441 15.12 2.35 3.90
CA LEU A 441 15.29 3.54 3.08
C LEU A 441 16.11 3.17 1.85
N GLY A 442 15.42 2.91 0.73
CA GLY A 442 16.01 2.36 -0.47
C GLY A 442 16.35 0.88 -0.31
N THR A 443 16.23 0.13 -1.39
CA THR A 443 16.61 -1.29 -1.41
C THR A 443 18.08 -1.45 -1.80
N SER A 444 18.64 -2.64 -1.54
CA SER A 444 19.99 -2.99 -1.98
C SER A 444 20.22 -2.75 -3.49
N GLY A 445 19.18 -2.93 -4.31
CA GLY A 445 19.20 -2.68 -5.76
C GLY A 445 18.79 -1.25 -6.19
N THR A 446 18.13 -0.46 -5.33
CA THR A 446 17.70 0.91 -5.66
C THR A 446 17.76 1.78 -4.41
N ALA A 447 18.87 2.51 -4.26
CA ALA A 447 19.11 3.43 -3.15
C ALA A 447 18.26 4.70 -3.25
N ILE A 448 18.01 5.34 -2.11
CA ILE A 448 17.56 6.73 -2.07
C ILE A 448 18.71 7.62 -2.55
N THR A 449 18.42 8.63 -3.38
CA THR A 449 19.45 9.55 -3.87
C THR A 449 19.33 10.95 -3.27
N GLY A 450 20.45 11.49 -2.83
CA GLY A 450 20.57 12.88 -2.37
C GLY A 450 20.65 13.89 -3.51
N ALA A 451 20.33 15.15 -3.22
CA ALA A 451 20.69 16.28 -4.07
C ALA A 451 22.21 16.55 -4.04
N ASP A 452 22.71 17.41 -4.94
CA ASP A 452 24.07 17.96 -4.88
C ASP A 452 24.14 19.12 -3.86
N LEU A 453 23.73 18.82 -2.62
CA LEU A 453 23.65 19.73 -1.46
C LEU A 453 23.89 18.91 -0.19
N ALA A 454 24.01 19.59 0.96
CA ALA A 454 23.93 18.90 2.24
C ALA A 454 22.59 18.14 2.36
N VAL A 455 22.66 16.89 2.82
CA VAL A 455 21.49 16.03 2.98
C VAL A 455 21.36 15.59 4.42
N THR A 456 20.16 15.67 4.97
CA THR A 456 19.85 15.13 6.31
C THR A 456 18.85 14.00 6.21
N ILE A 457 19.19 12.84 6.76
CA ILE A 457 18.26 11.73 7.01
C ILE A 457 18.09 11.63 8.52
N ASP A 458 16.85 11.76 8.99
CA ASP A 458 16.53 11.72 10.41
C ASP A 458 15.42 10.73 10.71
N ILE A 459 15.77 9.65 11.41
CA ILE A 459 14.87 8.60 11.86
C ILE A 459 14.86 8.47 13.40
N LYS A 460 15.34 9.48 14.14
CA LYS A 460 15.35 9.48 15.63
C LYS A 460 13.96 9.36 16.23
N GLY A 461 12.94 9.83 15.51
CA GLY A 461 11.55 9.75 15.92
C GLY A 461 10.87 8.41 15.63
N VAL A 462 11.61 7.41 15.12
CA VAL A 462 11.09 6.05 14.89
C VAL A 462 11.29 5.21 16.15
N THR A 463 10.21 4.67 16.68
CA THR A 463 10.21 3.82 17.88
C THR A 463 9.63 2.44 17.57
N ASN A 464 10.00 1.47 18.43
CA ASN A 464 9.57 0.07 18.33
C ASN A 464 9.84 -0.58 16.97
N VAL A 465 10.94 -0.18 16.32
CA VAL A 465 11.44 -0.86 15.12
C VAL A 465 12.58 -1.80 15.56
N ASP A 466 12.66 -3.01 15.03
CA ASP A 466 13.73 -3.97 15.39
C ASP A 466 15.03 -3.70 14.62
N SER A 467 14.89 -3.24 13.38
CA SER A 467 16.03 -2.92 12.53
C SER A 467 15.71 -1.86 11.48
N THR A 468 16.71 -1.06 11.15
CA THR A 468 16.64 -0.16 10.00
C THR A 468 17.76 -0.41 9.02
N GLU A 469 17.46 -0.19 7.74
CA GLU A 469 18.42 -0.29 6.65
C GLU A 469 18.35 0.98 5.81
N ILE A 470 19.47 1.70 5.72
CA ILE A 470 19.59 2.95 4.97
C ILE A 470 20.54 2.74 3.80
N ASN A 471 20.00 2.56 2.61
CA ASN A 471 20.75 2.49 1.36
C ASN A 471 20.72 3.86 0.67
N PHE A 472 21.80 4.62 0.78
CA PHE A 472 21.85 5.99 0.28
C PHE A 472 22.94 6.20 -0.77
N THR A 473 22.60 6.86 -1.87
CA THR A 473 23.56 7.37 -2.85
C THR A 473 23.65 8.88 -2.73
N ASN A 474 24.83 9.39 -2.40
CA ASN A 474 25.04 10.83 -2.30
C ASN A 474 25.10 11.49 -3.69
N GLY A 475 24.40 12.61 -3.85
CA GLY A 475 24.42 13.42 -5.07
C GLY A 475 25.61 14.38 -5.16
N ALA A 476 26.27 14.69 -4.04
CA ALA A 476 27.30 15.71 -4.00
C ALA A 476 28.67 15.25 -4.53
N THR A 477 29.31 16.14 -5.29
CA THR A 477 30.68 15.94 -5.80
C THR A 477 31.72 16.17 -4.69
N ASP A 478 31.56 17.24 -3.91
CA ASP A 478 32.43 17.60 -2.78
C ASP A 478 31.57 17.75 -1.51
N MET A 479 31.74 16.82 -0.56
CA MET A 479 30.95 16.80 0.69
C MET A 479 31.55 17.65 1.82
N SER A 480 32.61 18.43 1.58
CA SER A 480 33.22 19.26 2.63
C SER A 480 32.25 20.28 3.26
N THR A 481 31.33 20.82 2.45
CA THR A 481 30.23 21.71 2.89
C THR A 481 28.84 21.15 2.63
N ASN A 482 28.75 20.08 1.83
CA ASN A 482 27.54 19.34 1.49
C ASN A 482 27.54 17.96 2.16
N ALA A 483 27.83 17.93 3.46
CA ALA A 483 27.92 16.69 4.21
C ALA A 483 26.58 15.94 4.25
N LEU A 484 26.66 14.62 4.39
CA LEU A 484 25.53 13.77 4.72
C LEU A 484 25.40 13.71 6.24
N THR A 485 24.26 14.11 6.79
CA THR A 485 23.93 13.92 8.19
C THR A 485 22.94 12.78 8.35
N ILE A 486 23.27 11.79 9.17
CA ILE A 486 22.37 10.67 9.48
C ILE A 486 22.12 10.63 10.99
N ASN A 487 20.86 10.74 11.35
CA ASN A 487 20.36 10.61 12.70
C ASN A 487 19.56 9.30 12.76
N GLY A 488 20.16 8.27 13.36
CA GLY A 488 19.59 6.93 13.48
C GLY A 488 18.50 6.80 14.54
N SER A 489 17.96 5.61 14.66
CA SER A 489 16.94 5.23 15.63
C SER A 489 17.58 4.78 16.95
N ASN A 490 16.82 4.14 17.84
CA ASN A 490 17.40 3.43 18.99
C ASN A 490 17.50 1.91 18.73
N SER A 491 17.18 1.47 17.51
CA SER A 491 17.28 0.07 17.07
C SER A 491 18.61 -0.18 16.36
N ASN A 492 18.86 -1.40 15.89
CA ASN A 492 20.04 -1.70 15.09
C ASN A 492 19.90 -1.06 13.70
N ASP A 493 20.71 -0.06 13.42
CA ASP A 493 20.75 0.65 12.15
C ASP A 493 21.90 0.16 11.27
N GLN A 494 21.59 -0.18 10.02
CA GLN A 494 22.60 -0.46 9.00
C GLN A 494 22.59 0.63 7.94
N VAL A 495 23.69 1.37 7.84
CA VAL A 495 23.88 2.42 6.84
C VAL A 495 24.83 1.95 5.75
N THR A 496 24.37 1.96 4.50
CA THR A 496 25.20 1.77 3.31
C THR A 496 25.27 3.08 2.51
N LEU A 497 26.45 3.69 2.49
CA LEU A 497 26.74 4.88 1.68
C LEU A 497 27.35 4.48 0.33
N LYS A 498 26.66 4.79 -0.76
CA LYS A 498 27.13 4.63 -2.14
C LYS A 498 27.59 5.96 -2.71
N LEU A 499 28.73 5.94 -3.40
CA LEU A 499 29.32 7.12 -4.02
C LEU A 499 29.12 7.16 -5.53
N LEU A 500 29.01 8.37 -6.08
CA LEU A 500 28.97 8.61 -7.51
C LEU A 500 30.40 8.70 -8.09
N ALA A 501 30.52 8.47 -9.40
CA ALA A 501 31.80 8.47 -10.10
C ALA A 501 32.63 9.76 -9.93
N ALA A 502 31.94 10.89 -9.78
CA ALA A 502 32.54 12.22 -9.68
C ALA A 502 32.94 12.63 -8.26
N THR A 503 32.59 11.87 -7.22
CA THR A 503 32.85 12.25 -5.82
C THR A 503 34.35 12.42 -5.56
N THR A 504 34.74 13.56 -5.00
CA THR A 504 36.14 13.93 -4.66
C THR A 504 36.37 14.01 -3.16
N LYS A 505 35.35 14.36 -2.37
CA LYS A 505 35.43 14.40 -0.90
C LYS A 505 34.19 13.80 -0.28
N VAL A 506 34.37 13.05 0.79
CA VAL A 506 33.30 12.39 1.55
C VAL A 506 33.27 12.95 2.97
N LYS A 507 32.09 13.34 3.44
CA LYS A 507 31.87 13.77 4.82
C LYS A 507 30.52 13.25 5.33
N VAL A 508 30.55 12.48 6.41
CA VAL A 508 29.35 11.96 7.07
C VAL A 508 29.39 12.41 8.53
N ASP A 509 28.30 13.04 8.96
CA ASP A 509 28.08 13.49 10.32
C ASP A 509 26.82 12.84 10.90
N GLY A 510 26.63 12.95 12.21
CA GLY A 510 25.39 12.59 12.89
C GLY A 510 25.59 11.57 13.98
N ASP A 511 24.55 10.82 14.29
CA ASP A 511 24.51 9.91 15.43
C ASP A 511 23.49 8.80 15.14
N LEU A 512 23.96 7.56 15.02
CA LEU A 512 23.10 6.41 14.75
C LEU A 512 22.32 5.95 15.98
N GLY A 513 22.64 6.47 17.17
CA GLY A 513 21.90 6.20 18.39
C GLY A 513 22.55 5.14 19.27
N ALA A 514 21.72 4.30 19.89
CA ALA A 514 22.14 3.36 20.94
C ALA A 514 22.03 1.88 20.52
N GLY A 515 21.78 1.61 19.22
CA GLY A 515 21.67 0.27 18.68
C GLY A 515 23.02 -0.44 18.57
N ASN A 516 23.02 -1.64 18.00
CA ASN A 516 24.25 -2.24 17.46
C ASN A 516 24.32 -1.88 15.97
N ASP A 517 24.81 -0.67 15.73
CA ASP A 517 24.75 0.04 14.48
C ASP A 517 26.00 -0.26 13.63
N THR A 518 25.80 -0.32 12.32
CA THR A 518 26.86 -0.66 11.37
C THR A 518 26.90 0.33 10.22
N PHE A 519 28.12 0.67 9.82
CA PHE A 519 28.36 1.54 8.68
C PHE A 519 29.13 0.80 7.58
N ILE A 520 28.58 0.82 6.38
CA ILE A 520 29.15 0.22 5.17
C ILE A 520 29.48 1.35 4.20
N PHE A 521 30.76 1.52 3.93
CA PHE A 521 31.23 2.43 2.89
C PHE A 521 31.26 1.67 1.55
N ASP A 522 30.29 1.87 0.68
CA ASP A 522 30.28 1.22 -0.64
C ASP A 522 31.03 2.09 -1.66
N LYS A 523 32.16 1.57 -2.14
CA LYS A 523 33.02 2.24 -3.15
C LYS A 523 32.27 2.51 -4.45
N GLY A 524 31.23 1.72 -4.75
CA GLY A 524 30.34 1.92 -5.89
C GLY A 524 31.08 2.19 -7.21
N ASN A 525 30.62 3.20 -7.94
CA ASN A 525 31.18 3.64 -9.22
C ASN A 525 32.23 4.76 -9.09
N ALA A 526 32.61 5.15 -7.87
CA ALA A 526 33.58 6.22 -7.65
C ALA A 526 34.89 5.92 -8.38
N THR A 527 35.43 6.90 -9.12
CA THR A 527 36.78 6.76 -9.68
C THR A 527 37.76 6.95 -8.53
N VAL A 528 38.26 5.84 -8.01
CA VAL A 528 39.03 5.74 -6.77
C VAL A 528 40.18 6.77 -6.67
N GLY A 529 40.80 7.14 -7.80
CA GLY A 529 41.87 8.15 -7.83
C GLY A 529 41.46 9.61 -7.60
N ASN A 530 40.17 9.93 -7.61
CA ASN A 530 39.66 11.31 -7.43
C ASN A 530 39.39 11.68 -5.97
N ILE A 531 39.27 10.70 -5.07
CA ILE A 531 38.90 10.96 -3.68
C ILE A 531 40.15 11.38 -2.89
N THR A 532 40.14 12.62 -2.39
CA THR A 532 41.25 13.21 -1.63
C THR A 532 40.99 13.22 -0.13
N ASP A 533 39.72 13.34 0.28
CA ASP A 533 39.36 13.47 1.70
C ASP A 533 38.17 12.58 2.04
N ILE A 534 38.30 11.83 3.12
CA ILE A 534 37.22 11.05 3.73
C ILE A 534 37.15 11.46 5.20
N ASP A 535 35.98 11.92 5.63
CA ASP A 535 35.73 12.38 6.99
C ASP A 535 34.46 11.72 7.55
N LEU A 536 34.63 10.65 8.32
CA LEU A 536 33.52 9.85 8.88
C LEU A 536 33.45 9.94 10.42
N ILE A 537 34.43 10.58 11.06
CA ILE A 537 34.54 10.63 12.52
C ILE A 537 33.44 11.47 13.18
N GLY A 538 32.76 12.30 12.38
CA GLY A 538 31.58 13.05 12.79
C GLY A 538 30.36 12.18 13.04
N LEU A 539 30.32 10.96 12.50
CA LEU A 539 29.27 9.98 12.74
C LEU A 539 29.53 9.23 14.06
N LYS A 540 28.59 9.32 14.99
CA LYS A 540 28.62 8.65 16.30
C LYS A 540 27.69 7.43 16.34
N GLY A 541 27.85 6.58 17.36
CA GLY A 541 27.08 5.35 17.52
C GLY A 541 27.42 4.34 16.42
N VAL A 542 28.70 4.05 16.20
CA VAL A 542 29.11 3.03 15.23
C VAL A 542 29.89 1.97 16.00
N GLU A 543 29.39 0.75 16.07
CA GLU A 543 30.04 -0.36 16.79
C GLU A 543 31.08 -1.07 15.92
N VAL A 544 30.74 -1.30 14.64
CA VAL A 544 31.65 -1.92 13.66
C VAL A 544 31.70 -1.07 12.39
N GLY A 545 32.90 -0.56 12.09
CA GLY A 545 33.12 0.43 11.04
C GLY A 545 33.39 -0.14 9.65
N LEU A 546 33.16 0.71 8.65
CA LEU A 546 33.47 0.65 7.20
C LEU A 546 33.03 -0.57 6.37
N ASN A 547 33.00 -1.78 6.90
CA ASN A 547 32.68 -3.02 6.19
C ASN A 547 31.51 -3.78 6.85
N GLY A 548 30.62 -3.04 7.52
CA GLY A 548 29.50 -3.60 8.26
C GLY A 548 29.96 -4.53 9.39
N GLY A 549 29.18 -5.56 9.72
CA GLY A 549 29.52 -6.51 10.80
C GLY A 549 30.76 -7.40 10.58
N ASN A 550 31.59 -7.15 9.55
CA ASN A 550 32.79 -7.93 9.24
C ASN A 550 34.08 -7.16 9.56
N ALA A 551 34.33 -6.94 10.85
CA ALA A 551 35.52 -6.26 11.38
C ALA A 551 36.85 -6.93 10.95
N ASN A 552 36.84 -8.23 10.66
CA ASN A 552 38.06 -8.98 10.32
C ASN A 552 38.55 -8.75 8.88
N THR A 553 37.69 -8.25 8.01
CA THR A 553 38.05 -7.98 6.60
C THR A 553 38.37 -6.52 6.42
N ALA A 554 39.64 -6.23 6.10
CA ALA A 554 40.10 -4.87 5.90
C ALA A 554 39.37 -4.20 4.72
N PHE A 555 38.88 -2.99 4.96
CA PHE A 555 38.39 -2.13 3.92
C PHE A 555 39.56 -1.59 3.08
N ASN A 556 39.64 -2.05 1.84
CA ASN A 556 40.82 -1.83 1.01
C ASN A 556 40.80 -0.49 0.23
N PHE A 557 41.46 0.54 0.73
CA PHE A 557 41.71 1.80 0.03
C PHE A 557 42.95 1.75 -0.90
N GLY A 558 43.39 0.58 -1.35
CA GLY A 558 44.57 0.38 -2.20
C GLY A 558 44.61 1.22 -3.49
N GLY A 559 43.44 1.56 -4.06
CA GLY A 559 43.36 2.40 -5.26
C GLY A 559 43.33 3.91 -4.99
N TYR A 560 43.23 4.34 -3.73
CA TYR A 560 43.02 5.75 -3.32
C TYR A 560 44.36 6.46 -3.12
N THR A 561 45.18 6.53 -4.17
CA THR A 561 46.56 7.02 -4.08
C THR A 561 46.67 8.53 -3.81
N GLY A 562 45.58 9.28 -4.02
CA GLY A 562 45.49 10.73 -3.85
C GLY A 562 45.06 11.20 -2.45
N LEU A 563 44.79 10.29 -1.52
CA LEU A 563 44.25 10.59 -0.19
C LEU A 563 45.17 11.54 0.62
N THR A 564 44.62 12.66 1.08
CA THR A 564 45.26 13.64 1.97
C THR A 564 44.72 13.59 3.38
N THR A 565 43.45 13.23 3.55
CA THR A 565 42.81 13.09 4.86
C THR A 565 41.93 11.85 4.90
N PHE A 566 42.03 11.08 5.98
CA PHE A 566 41.09 10.01 6.30
C PHE A 566 40.76 10.05 7.79
N ASN A 567 39.55 10.45 8.13
CA ASN A 567 39.04 10.26 9.48
C ASN A 567 38.07 9.07 9.42
N ALA A 568 38.42 8.00 10.13
CA ALA A 568 37.62 6.78 10.25
C ALA A 568 36.38 7.03 11.13
N THR A 569 35.69 5.97 11.51
CA THR A 569 34.50 6.06 12.36
C THR A 569 34.90 6.12 13.85
N THR A 570 33.94 5.94 14.75
CA THR A 570 34.24 5.75 16.19
C THR A 570 34.12 4.28 16.62
N GLY A 571 33.94 3.37 15.66
CA GLY A 571 33.86 1.93 15.89
C GLY A 571 35.17 1.24 15.46
N ALA A 572 35.31 -0.05 15.77
CA ALA A 572 36.52 -0.79 15.43
C ALA A 572 36.69 -0.88 13.89
N ASP A 573 37.65 -0.13 13.37
CA ASP A 573 37.91 0.05 11.96
C ASP A 573 39.07 -0.82 11.50
N ASN A 574 38.90 -1.54 10.38
CA ASN A 574 39.97 -2.34 9.78
C ASN A 574 40.23 -1.88 8.35
N ILE A 575 41.39 -1.28 8.12
CA ILE A 575 41.68 -0.45 6.96
C ILE A 575 43.00 -0.88 6.31
N THR A 576 43.01 -0.93 4.98
CA THR A 576 44.26 -1.03 4.20
C THR A 576 44.38 0.16 3.27
N LEU A 577 45.45 0.95 3.39
CA LEU A 577 45.75 2.06 2.51
C LEU A 577 46.59 1.60 1.31
N GLY A 578 46.43 2.31 0.19
CA GLY A 578 47.32 2.18 -0.96
C GLY A 578 48.61 2.98 -0.82
N ASP A 579 49.40 2.99 -1.89
CA ASP A 579 50.59 3.83 -1.97
C ASP A 579 50.21 5.32 -1.86
N LEU A 580 50.92 6.02 -0.99
CA LEU A 580 50.65 7.42 -0.66
C LEU A 580 51.49 8.33 -1.55
N THR A 581 50.84 8.94 -2.54
CA THR A 581 51.49 9.93 -3.42
C THR A 581 51.49 11.33 -2.83
N ASN A 582 50.72 11.57 -1.77
CA ASN A 582 50.61 12.81 -1.03
C ASN A 582 50.94 12.62 0.45
N THR A 583 51.23 13.72 1.14
CA THR A 583 51.26 13.73 2.61
C THR A 583 49.83 13.55 3.09
N ALA A 584 49.62 12.56 3.95
CA ALA A 584 48.29 12.18 4.42
C ALA A 584 48.20 12.26 5.94
N THR A 585 47.02 12.64 6.45
CA THR A 585 46.67 12.55 7.87
C THR A 585 45.52 11.58 8.02
N ILE A 586 45.71 10.57 8.86
CA ILE A 586 44.75 9.53 9.19
C ILE A 586 44.37 9.68 10.64
N ARG A 587 43.08 9.62 10.98
CA ARG A 587 42.59 9.53 12.35
C ARG A 587 41.68 8.32 12.44
N LEU A 588 42.02 7.36 13.31
CA LEU A 588 41.24 6.12 13.45
C LEU A 588 40.07 6.29 14.43
N GLY A 589 40.20 7.20 15.40
CA GLY A 589 39.08 7.63 16.22
C GLY A 589 39.00 6.88 17.54
N SER A 590 38.03 6.00 17.69
CA SER A 590 37.84 5.19 18.90
C SER A 590 37.55 3.75 18.50
N GLY A 591 37.88 2.80 19.36
CA GLY A 591 37.72 1.37 19.07
C GLY A 591 39.08 0.69 18.92
N ASP A 592 39.09 -0.64 18.85
CA ASP A 592 40.33 -1.37 18.60
C ASP A 592 40.61 -1.39 17.09
N ASP A 593 41.31 -0.38 16.60
CA ASP A 593 41.49 -0.14 15.18
C ASP A 593 42.65 -0.92 14.59
N LYS A 594 42.57 -1.22 13.30
CA LYS A 594 43.61 -1.88 12.52
C LYS A 594 43.86 -1.13 11.24
N ILE A 595 45.10 -0.68 11.05
CA ILE A 595 45.54 -0.04 9.82
C ILE A 595 46.71 -0.78 9.21
N THR A 596 46.66 -1.04 7.90
CA THR A 596 47.81 -1.46 7.08
C THR A 596 48.10 -0.36 6.07
N THR A 597 49.31 0.20 6.10
CA THR A 597 49.68 1.32 5.23
C THR A 597 50.27 0.85 3.90
N GLY A 598 50.34 1.76 2.92
CA GLY A 598 51.08 1.54 1.66
C GLY A 598 52.46 2.22 1.65
N ALA A 599 53.14 2.16 0.50
CA ALA A 599 54.44 2.79 0.33
C ALA A 599 54.34 4.33 0.34
N LEU A 600 55.36 4.98 0.90
CA LEU A 600 55.47 6.44 0.84
C LEU A 600 56.12 6.84 -0.50
N ALA A 601 55.57 7.86 -1.17
CA ALA A 601 56.28 8.53 -2.24
C ALA A 601 57.38 9.47 -1.68
N ALA A 602 58.32 9.87 -2.55
CA ALA A 602 59.43 10.72 -2.16
C ALA A 602 58.97 12.02 -1.48
N ASN A 603 59.63 12.38 -0.37
CA ASN A 603 59.33 13.55 0.47
C ASN A 603 57.89 13.59 1.03
N LYS A 604 57.23 12.44 1.19
CA LYS A 604 55.88 12.36 1.77
C LYS A 604 55.90 11.76 3.16
N THR A 605 54.97 12.22 3.99
CA THR A 605 54.81 11.78 5.37
C THR A 605 53.41 11.25 5.56
N LEU A 606 53.26 10.21 6.37
CA LEU A 606 51.97 9.72 6.83
C LEU A 606 51.82 10.07 8.30
N THR A 607 50.84 10.89 8.65
CA THR A 607 50.49 11.17 10.05
C THR A 607 49.32 10.27 10.43
N ILE A 608 49.43 9.57 11.55
CA ILE A 608 48.37 8.73 12.12
C ILE A 608 48.07 9.27 13.51
N ASP A 609 46.80 9.51 13.78
CA ASP A 609 46.22 9.66 15.10
C ASP A 609 45.57 8.30 15.38
N SER A 610 46.18 7.50 16.26
CA SER A 610 45.69 6.14 16.53
C SER A 610 44.36 6.18 17.26
N GLY A 611 44.10 7.24 18.03
CA GLY A 611 42.84 7.39 18.72
C GLY A 611 42.81 6.54 19.98
N THR A 612 41.62 6.28 20.53
CA THR A 612 41.49 5.53 21.79
C THR A 612 41.16 4.07 21.52
N GLY A 613 41.98 3.15 22.00
CA GLY A 613 41.77 1.71 21.78
C GLY A 613 43.03 0.92 22.06
N SER A 614 43.02 -0.36 21.71
CA SER A 614 44.26 -1.14 21.52
C SER A 614 44.51 -1.32 20.03
N ASP A 615 45.22 -0.37 19.42
CA ASP A 615 45.30 -0.26 17.96
C ASP A 615 46.43 -1.11 17.37
N TYR A 616 46.20 -1.63 16.16
CA TYR A 616 47.18 -2.37 15.38
C TYR A 616 47.61 -1.60 14.14
N ILE A 617 48.81 -1.03 14.19
CA ILE A 617 49.36 -0.15 13.18
C ILE A 617 50.44 -0.86 12.37
N ASN A 618 50.08 -1.39 11.21
CA ASN A 618 51.00 -2.07 10.31
C ASN A 618 51.58 -1.12 9.26
N ILE A 619 52.83 -0.73 9.48
CA ILE A 619 53.59 0.22 8.67
C ILE A 619 54.67 -0.42 7.82
N SER A 620 54.67 -1.76 7.70
CA SER A 620 55.72 -2.52 7.02
C SER A 620 55.95 -2.15 5.54
N ALA A 621 54.98 -1.49 4.91
CA ALA A 621 55.11 -0.96 3.54
C ALA A 621 55.61 0.50 3.48
N SER A 622 55.46 1.29 4.55
CA SER A 622 55.81 2.73 4.60
C SER A 622 57.30 2.97 4.77
N LYS A 623 58.05 2.50 3.77
CA LYS A 623 59.50 2.60 3.71
C LYS A 623 59.92 3.97 3.19
N VAL A 624 61.11 4.40 3.63
CA VAL A 624 61.86 5.49 3.01
C VAL A 624 62.02 5.16 1.52
N ALA A 625 61.54 6.05 0.68
CA ALA A 625 61.58 5.94 -0.78
C ALA A 625 62.92 6.47 -1.33
N THR A 626 63.40 7.59 -0.78
CA THR A 626 64.66 8.22 -1.13
C THR A 626 65.55 8.34 0.09
N ALA A 627 66.80 7.89 -0.03
CA ALA A 627 67.81 8.06 1.02
C ALA A 627 68.19 9.53 1.30
N ALA A 628 67.49 10.51 0.71
CA ALA A 628 67.80 11.93 0.81
C ALA A 628 67.05 12.65 1.95
N ASP A 629 65.84 12.20 2.31
CA ASP A 629 64.99 12.93 3.26
C ASP A 629 64.50 12.03 4.41
N ALA A 630 64.96 12.32 5.63
CA ALA A 630 64.51 11.63 6.85
C ALA A 630 63.06 12.00 7.27
N LYS A 631 62.38 12.87 6.53
CA LYS A 631 60.95 13.19 6.73
C LYS A 631 60.01 12.28 5.93
N GLU A 632 60.55 11.35 5.15
CA GLU A 632 59.83 10.19 4.63
C GLU A 632 59.58 9.18 5.75
N MET A 633 58.60 9.48 6.59
CA MET A 633 58.33 8.77 7.82
C MET A 633 56.84 8.66 8.10
N VAL A 634 56.50 7.77 9.02
CA VAL A 634 55.21 7.76 9.70
C VAL A 634 55.31 8.60 10.97
N ILE A 635 54.33 9.44 11.25
CA ILE A 635 54.23 10.20 12.49
C ILE A 635 53.01 9.67 13.24
N ILE A 636 53.20 9.13 14.44
CA ILE A 636 52.08 8.89 15.35
C ILE A 636 51.89 10.17 16.17
N SER A 637 50.78 10.86 15.96
CA SER A 637 50.56 12.25 16.36
C SER A 637 50.02 12.42 17.77
N ASP A 638 49.27 11.43 18.24
CA ASP A 638 48.63 11.35 19.55
C ASP A 638 49.35 10.40 20.51
N ALA A 639 50.61 10.08 20.18
CA ALA A 639 51.38 9.07 20.89
C ALA A 639 51.48 9.31 22.41
N ALA A 640 51.52 10.57 22.85
CA ALA A 640 51.56 10.93 24.27
C ALA A 640 50.25 10.66 25.02
N ALA A 641 49.12 10.65 24.32
CA ALA A 641 47.79 10.48 24.91
C ALA A 641 47.33 9.03 24.87
N ASN A 642 47.52 8.33 23.74
CA ASN A 642 46.81 7.09 23.50
C ASN A 642 47.66 5.88 23.08
N LEU A 643 48.97 6.01 22.86
CA LEU A 643 49.80 4.91 22.33
C LEU A 643 49.94 3.68 23.24
N LYS A 644 49.46 3.78 24.48
CA LYS A 644 49.61 2.73 25.48
C LYS A 644 48.56 1.64 25.25
N GLY A 645 49.02 0.43 24.94
CA GLY A 645 48.17 -0.70 24.53
C GLY A 645 48.36 -1.04 23.05
N ASP A 646 48.84 -0.07 22.26
CA ASP A 646 48.97 -0.22 20.81
C ASP A 646 50.12 -1.16 20.41
N THR A 647 49.99 -1.69 19.20
CA THR A 647 50.98 -2.53 18.54
C THR A 647 51.35 -1.98 17.17
N ILE A 648 52.65 -1.75 16.94
CA ILE A 648 53.18 -1.28 15.66
C ILE A 648 53.93 -2.42 14.96
N LYS A 649 53.58 -2.73 13.71
CA LYS A 649 54.27 -3.74 12.88
C LYS A 649 55.21 -3.10 11.86
N PHE A 650 56.49 -3.50 11.90
CA PHE A 650 57.55 -3.01 11.02
C PHE A 650 57.89 -3.98 9.88
N GLY A 651 57.64 -5.28 10.03
CA GLY A 651 58.02 -6.27 9.03
C GLY A 651 57.72 -7.70 9.44
N SER A 652 58.41 -8.67 8.84
CA SER A 652 58.27 -10.09 9.18
C SER A 652 59.10 -10.52 10.40
N THR A 653 60.15 -9.77 10.76
CA THR A 653 61.10 -10.15 11.80
C THR A 653 61.78 -8.93 12.40
N ILE A 654 61.93 -8.89 13.73
CA ILE A 654 62.85 -7.97 14.43
C ILE A 654 63.96 -8.82 15.06
N ALA A 655 65.21 -8.58 14.66
CA ALA A 655 66.38 -9.37 15.05
C ALA A 655 66.78 -9.17 16.52
N ASN A 656 66.52 -7.99 17.08
CA ASN A 656 66.75 -7.64 18.48
C ASN A 656 65.45 -7.66 19.30
N ALA A 657 64.72 -8.78 19.27
CA ALA A 657 63.50 -8.95 20.06
C ALA A 657 63.78 -8.82 21.58
N GLY A 658 62.83 -8.25 22.31
CA GLY A 658 62.93 -7.91 23.72
C GLY A 658 62.60 -6.45 23.99
N SER A 659 62.92 -5.98 25.21
CA SER A 659 62.73 -4.59 25.57
C SER A 659 63.70 -3.69 24.82
N ILE A 660 63.19 -2.69 24.11
CA ILE A 660 63.97 -1.68 23.40
C ILE A 660 64.06 -0.43 24.28
N THR A 661 65.27 0.05 24.51
CA THR A 661 65.52 1.26 25.31
C THR A 661 65.92 2.42 24.40
N ALA A 662 65.48 3.61 24.77
CA ALA A 662 65.80 4.82 24.01
C ALA A 662 67.28 5.20 24.19
N THR A 663 67.93 5.59 23.09
CA THR A 663 69.25 6.22 23.12
C THR A 663 69.12 7.71 22.85
N ASP A 664 69.66 8.53 23.74
CA ASP A 664 69.66 9.99 23.58
C ASP A 664 70.67 10.44 22.53
N GLN A 665 70.21 11.21 21.54
CA GLN A 665 71.03 11.82 20.51
C GLN A 665 70.80 13.33 20.50
N THR A 666 71.87 14.11 20.60
CA THR A 666 71.79 15.55 20.37
C THR A 666 71.69 15.82 18.88
N PHE A 667 70.75 16.69 18.49
CA PHE A 667 70.52 17.06 17.10
C PHE A 667 71.79 17.62 16.46
N ALA A 668 72.10 17.11 15.27
CA ALA A 668 73.26 17.46 14.47
C ALA A 668 72.90 18.55 13.43
N THR A 669 73.43 18.46 12.21
CA THR A 669 73.11 19.41 11.12
C THR A 669 71.69 19.23 10.58
N ASP A 670 71.17 18.01 10.64
CA ASP A 670 69.87 17.61 10.11
C ASP A 670 69.37 16.34 10.82
N LEU A 671 68.08 16.04 10.68
CA LEU A 671 67.45 14.89 11.31
C LEU A 671 68.06 13.56 10.82
N LYS A 672 68.37 13.42 9.53
CA LYS A 672 68.98 12.20 8.96
C LYS A 672 70.31 11.89 9.64
N THR A 673 71.19 12.88 9.73
CA THR A 673 72.50 12.80 10.36
C THR A 673 72.41 12.53 11.86
N THR A 674 71.35 13.00 12.51
CA THR A 674 71.10 12.71 13.93
C THR A 674 70.66 11.25 14.12
N LEU A 675 69.69 10.78 13.34
CA LEU A 675 69.15 9.43 13.44
C LEU A 675 70.18 8.37 13.04
N LYS A 676 70.97 8.59 11.99
CA LYS A 676 72.02 7.64 11.57
C LYS A 676 73.08 7.42 12.66
N ALA A 677 73.34 8.43 13.49
CA ALA A 677 74.35 8.34 14.54
C ALA A 677 73.96 7.38 15.68
N ALA A 678 72.68 7.00 15.78
CA ALA A 678 72.20 6.00 16.73
C ALA A 678 72.32 4.55 16.19
N LEU A 679 72.62 4.37 14.90
CA LEU A 679 72.67 3.06 14.28
C LEU A 679 74.02 2.37 14.53
N ALA A 680 73.98 1.07 14.85
CA ALA A 680 75.18 0.24 15.00
C ALA A 680 75.82 -0.09 13.64
N ALA A 681 77.00 -0.73 13.64
CA ALA A 681 77.63 -1.19 12.40
C ALA A 681 76.88 -2.34 11.68
N GLU A 682 76.07 -3.11 12.43
CA GLU A 682 75.22 -4.17 11.90
C GLU A 682 73.76 -3.88 12.26
N VAL A 683 72.96 -3.49 11.27
CA VAL A 683 71.61 -2.94 11.46
C VAL A 683 70.46 -3.80 10.94
N GLN A 684 70.76 -4.86 10.17
CA GLN A 684 69.73 -5.61 9.45
C GLN A 684 68.64 -6.16 10.37
N ASN A 685 67.39 -5.83 10.03
CA ASN A 685 66.16 -6.18 10.76
C ASN A 685 66.17 -5.76 12.24
N LYS A 686 67.00 -4.80 12.64
CA LYS A 686 67.03 -4.29 14.02
C LYS A 686 66.14 -3.06 14.15
N LEU A 687 65.46 -2.96 15.29
CA LEU A 687 64.66 -1.82 15.69
C LEU A 687 65.43 -0.98 16.71
N TYR A 688 65.54 0.32 16.45
CA TYR A 688 66.21 1.29 17.31
C TYR A 688 65.19 2.30 17.82
N LEU A 689 65.31 2.69 19.09
CA LEU A 689 64.54 3.75 19.71
C LEU A 689 65.50 4.91 20.04
N VAL A 690 65.23 6.09 19.51
CA VAL A 690 66.15 7.23 19.52
C VAL A 690 65.43 8.46 20.06
N ASN A 691 65.93 9.05 21.14
CA ASN A 691 65.41 10.30 21.67
C ASN A 691 66.27 11.48 21.18
N VAL A 692 65.70 12.32 20.32
CA VAL A 692 66.39 13.47 19.73
C VAL A 692 66.19 14.71 20.60
N THR A 693 67.29 15.33 21.02
CA THR A 693 67.32 16.50 21.90
C THR A 693 68.11 17.67 21.30
N GLY A 694 67.87 18.90 21.77
CA GLY A 694 68.75 20.04 21.48
C GLY A 694 68.49 20.87 20.20
N ASN A 695 67.48 20.55 19.37
CA ASN A 695 67.15 21.36 18.18
C ASN A 695 66.18 22.54 18.47
N GLY A 696 65.47 22.52 19.59
CA GLY A 696 64.45 23.52 19.95
C GLY A 696 63.20 23.58 19.05
N ASN A 697 63.14 22.74 18.00
CA ASN A 697 62.12 22.70 16.96
C ASN A 697 61.30 21.39 16.99
N ASN A 698 60.41 21.22 16.02
CA ASN A 698 59.54 20.04 15.84
C ASN A 698 60.28 18.72 15.56
N ASP A 699 61.62 18.71 15.44
CA ASP A 699 62.40 17.47 15.25
C ASP A 699 62.91 16.88 16.58
N ASN A 700 62.65 17.53 17.72
CA ASN A 700 62.87 16.91 19.02
C ASN A 700 61.80 15.83 19.29
N GLY A 701 62.17 14.80 20.06
CA GLY A 701 61.25 13.75 20.51
C GLY A 701 61.75 12.34 20.19
N LEU A 702 60.87 11.37 20.35
CA LEU A 702 61.18 9.95 20.27
C LEU A 702 60.94 9.40 18.85
N TYR A 703 61.91 8.66 18.32
CA TYR A 703 61.89 8.08 16.98
C TYR A 703 62.18 6.57 17.04
N LEU A 704 61.45 5.80 16.25
CA LEU A 704 61.71 4.39 15.97
C LEU A 704 62.33 4.27 14.57
N ILE A 705 63.40 3.50 14.46
CA ILE A 705 64.06 3.21 13.18
C ILE A 705 64.14 1.70 13.03
N TYR A 706 63.45 1.16 12.03
CA TYR A 706 63.62 -0.22 11.61
C TYR A 706 64.48 -0.25 10.35
N SER A 707 65.67 -0.83 10.46
CA SER A 707 66.57 -0.95 9.33
C SER A 707 66.35 -2.27 8.61
N ALA A 708 65.86 -2.22 7.37
CA ALA A 708 65.55 -3.41 6.58
C ALA A 708 66.72 -3.85 5.68
N VAL A 709 67.73 -2.99 5.53
CA VAL A 709 68.82 -3.17 4.55
C VAL A 709 70.05 -3.82 5.21
N ALA A 710 70.77 -4.65 4.45
CA ALA A 710 71.96 -5.32 4.93
C ALA A 710 73.16 -4.34 4.97
N ALA A 711 73.73 -4.15 6.16
CA ALA A 711 75.08 -3.61 6.40
C ALA A 711 75.39 -2.21 5.83
N ASP A 712 74.51 -1.23 6.10
CA ASP A 712 74.84 0.19 6.01
C ASP A 712 74.45 0.88 7.32
N ASN A 713 75.34 1.68 7.91
CA ASN A 713 75.03 2.48 9.11
C ASN A 713 74.43 3.85 8.74
N ASP A 714 73.68 3.89 7.64
CA ASP A 714 72.95 5.05 7.14
C ASP A 714 71.46 4.76 6.98
N ILE A 715 70.67 5.83 6.88
CA ILE A 715 69.24 5.75 6.54
C ILE A 715 69.11 5.55 5.02
N SER A 716 68.55 4.41 4.64
CA SER A 716 68.54 3.88 3.28
C SER A 716 67.13 3.70 2.73
N THR A 717 67.00 3.63 1.40
CA THR A 717 65.75 3.19 0.78
C THR A 717 65.40 1.80 1.31
N GLY A 718 64.19 1.64 1.84
CA GLY A 718 63.72 0.38 2.42
C GLY A 718 63.63 0.37 3.95
N ASP A 719 64.31 1.29 4.64
CA ASP A 719 64.17 1.48 6.08
C ASP A 719 62.81 2.10 6.43
N ILE A 720 62.35 1.95 7.66
CA ILE A 720 61.11 2.56 8.17
C ILE A 720 61.46 3.48 9.34
N ILE A 721 61.00 4.72 9.26
CA ILE A 721 61.15 5.72 10.31
C ILE A 721 59.77 6.04 10.86
N VAL A 722 59.63 6.04 12.19
CA VAL A 722 58.42 6.48 12.88
C VAL A 722 58.78 7.53 13.90
N LYS A 723 58.05 8.64 13.92
CA LYS A 723 58.10 9.63 14.99
C LYS A 723 56.94 9.41 15.95
N LEU A 724 57.22 9.37 17.25
CA LEU A 724 56.20 9.35 18.31
C LEU A 724 56.06 10.78 18.88
N SER A 725 54.99 11.47 18.50
CA SER A 725 54.83 12.89 18.83
C SER A 725 54.45 13.10 20.29
N GLY A 726 55.10 14.07 20.93
CA GLY A 726 54.80 14.46 22.31
C GLY A 726 55.32 13.49 23.39
N VAL A 727 55.93 12.37 23.00
CA VAL A 727 56.48 11.39 23.93
C VAL A 727 57.90 11.78 24.34
N SER A 728 58.14 11.78 25.66
CA SER A 728 59.43 11.98 26.33
C SER A 728 59.97 10.65 26.86
N THR A 729 61.30 10.55 27.04
CA THR A 729 61.93 9.39 27.70
C THR A 729 61.56 9.23 29.18
N THR A 730 60.88 10.22 29.76
CA THR A 730 60.31 10.16 31.11
C THR A 730 58.91 9.58 31.17
N ASP A 731 58.25 9.45 30.01
CA ASP A 731 56.93 8.86 29.94
C ASP A 731 57.12 7.36 30.17
N ASN A 732 56.45 6.81 31.19
CA ASN A 732 56.64 5.46 31.69
C ASN A 732 56.04 4.41 30.73
N LEU A 733 56.53 4.40 29.49
CA LEU A 733 56.18 3.49 28.41
C LEU A 733 57.26 2.43 28.26
N THR A 734 56.83 1.20 28.10
CA THR A 734 57.68 0.04 27.86
C THR A 734 57.50 -0.42 26.42
N PHE A 735 58.61 -0.46 25.68
CA PHE A 735 58.64 -0.85 24.28
C PHE A 735 59.18 -2.28 24.18
N THR A 736 58.33 -3.23 23.77
CA THR A 736 58.71 -4.65 23.68
C THR A 736 58.53 -5.17 22.26
N ALA A 737 59.65 -5.47 21.60
CA ALA A 737 59.65 -6.04 20.26
C ALA A 737 59.59 -7.58 20.31
N ASN A 738 58.83 -8.19 19.41
CA ASN A 738 58.77 -9.64 19.25
C ASN A 738 59.49 -10.12 17.97
N GLY A 739 59.76 -11.43 17.89
CA GLY A 739 60.41 -12.03 16.71
C GLY A 739 59.55 -12.01 15.43
N SER A 740 58.27 -11.67 15.54
CA SER A 740 57.28 -11.60 14.44
C SER A 740 57.16 -10.21 13.80
N GLY A 741 58.05 -9.29 14.19
CA GLY A 741 58.15 -7.96 13.59
C GLY A 741 57.21 -6.91 14.18
N GLU A 742 56.67 -7.16 15.37
CA GLU A 742 55.74 -6.26 16.07
C GLU A 742 56.38 -5.67 17.33
N LEU A 743 55.97 -4.45 17.65
CA LEU A 743 56.34 -3.69 18.82
C LEU A 743 55.07 -3.39 19.62
N THR A 744 54.94 -3.95 20.82
CA THR A 744 53.86 -3.63 21.75
C THR A 744 54.33 -2.56 22.73
N ILE A 745 53.45 -1.60 23.03
CA ILE A 745 53.73 -0.42 23.85
C ILE A 745 52.85 -0.50 25.10
N ALA A 746 53.44 -0.56 26.29
CA ALA A 746 52.72 -0.84 27.54
C ALA A 746 53.09 0.08 28.70
#